data_AF-A0A3B1DCA5-F1
#
_entry.id   AF-A0A3B1DCA5-F1
#
_cell.length_a   1.000
_cell.length_b   1.000
_cell.length_c   1.000
_cell.angle_alpha   90.00
_cell.angle_beta   90.00
_cell.angle_gamma   90.00
#
_symmetry.space_group_name_H-M   'P 1'
#
loop_
_entity.id
_entity.type
_entity.pdbx_description
1 polymer ?
#
loop_
_entity_poly.entity_id
_entity_poly.type
_entity_poly.pdbx_seq_one_letter_code
_entity_poly.pdbx_strand_id
1 'polypeptide(L)'
;MKQGKNIKFLLLLAIFVLGISLGLLFWDKITLPYSNPWGITGVLTVEKYNPANDSIRFAVFFSMPLLILFLMYLLNIGGFNSICFREKKDSPGYNSTDDLPLPSVNKKIFAAILLFLAITTSVNIPNYRSTGKFDAFHEGESLGTAISYMAGEVPYKDFLFLHGVFENPVRSVVAFKLFGKSIGSVRALESVLKVFLFIMLALFLMQLFRGNYLYYFIVFLMLSLFYKHLFGFSRRIIFFKTMDVTTFSFLLTIPVLYRFTNLKQINTKKFLIAVFFFSFIPLASFGYSVDRGAYLFATYLIVSPILYFLFFHKSPVRRHYLAASFLGLLSAILLLNVLFRGAFYDFFDYTFLILTKYRELMGGFIYPVWDIAYLAVCVLIAANAFWVTYKFIQELYLNDGKLRPAFRQFIEKYFMEFCLLLMSVFFYRSALGRSDWMHVGYSSPLTYILSMYILIKHYLYGFLQRERFRNFRKILVYAVTFIVIVTSVGGVYRIYKKDLITKRFPVKVKDSEFILAKYKATIAFLKNNLKDNEKFFTFTNEASWYYFIDQPAPTRFPVLLFAMPHFYQEEVVEDLKKANIKYVLYTNSDWYDSVSGFNFDGFSNEVRFPVVLDYLKKNFVFYRMIDDNAIWIRKSDLRSLS
;
A
#
# COMPACT_ATOMS: atom_id res chain seq x y z
N MET A 1 -19.81 -25.03 34.88
CA MET A 1 -18.92 -23.91 34.47
C MET A 1 -18.63 -23.82 32.95
N LYS A 2 -18.54 -24.93 32.19
CA LYS A 2 -18.35 -24.92 30.72
C LYS A 2 -19.54 -24.38 29.91
N GLN A 3 -20.79 -24.62 30.34
CA GLN A 3 -22.01 -24.20 29.64
C GLN A 3 -22.10 -22.67 29.42
N GLY A 4 -21.84 -21.85 30.44
CA GLY A 4 -21.93 -20.38 30.31
C GLY A 4 -20.90 -19.75 29.36
N LYS A 5 -19.71 -20.37 29.20
CA LYS A 5 -18.69 -19.88 28.25
C LYS A 5 -19.11 -20.15 26.80
N ASN A 6 -19.72 -21.30 26.55
CA ASN A 6 -20.21 -21.66 25.21
C ASN A 6 -21.37 -20.75 24.77
N ILE A 7 -22.31 -20.44 25.69
CA ILE A 7 -23.44 -19.53 25.41
C ILE A 7 -22.95 -18.13 25.00
N LYS A 8 -21.98 -17.56 25.72
CA LYS A 8 -21.40 -16.25 25.37
C LYS A 8 -20.85 -16.21 23.94
N PHE A 9 -20.08 -17.23 23.53
CA PHE A 9 -19.51 -17.25 22.18
C PHE A 9 -20.58 -17.41 21.10
N LEU A 10 -21.60 -18.24 21.36
CA LEU A 10 -22.73 -18.41 20.45
C LEU A 10 -23.51 -17.11 20.27
N LEU A 11 -23.78 -16.36 21.35
CA LEU A 11 -24.46 -15.07 21.27
C LEU A 11 -23.66 -14.03 20.48
N LEU A 12 -22.36 -13.90 20.75
CA LEU A 12 -21.50 -12.98 20.01
C LEU A 12 -21.39 -13.35 18.53
N LEU A 13 -21.31 -14.65 18.21
CA LEU A 13 -21.32 -15.13 16.84
C LEU A 13 -22.65 -14.84 16.15
N ALA A 14 -23.78 -15.07 16.82
CA ALA A 14 -25.10 -14.78 16.28
C ALA A 14 -25.27 -13.29 15.96
N ILE A 15 -24.84 -12.39 16.87
CA ILE A 15 -24.85 -10.94 16.63
C ILE A 15 -23.98 -10.57 15.43
N PHE A 16 -22.78 -11.15 15.34
CA PHE A 16 -21.88 -10.89 14.23
C PHE A 16 -22.48 -11.36 12.90
N VAL A 17 -22.97 -12.60 12.82
CA VAL A 17 -23.60 -13.16 11.62
C VAL A 17 -24.84 -12.36 11.21
N LEU A 18 -25.67 -11.95 12.17
CA LEU A 18 -26.82 -11.08 11.90
C LEU A 18 -26.36 -9.74 11.30
N GLY A 19 -25.32 -9.12 11.87
CA GLY A 19 -24.76 -7.87 11.37
C GLY A 19 -24.19 -7.97 9.95
N ILE A 20 -23.45 -9.03 9.66
CA ILE A 20 -22.95 -9.31 8.30
C ILE A 20 -24.13 -9.52 7.33
N SER A 21 -25.15 -10.28 7.75
CA SER A 21 -26.33 -10.56 6.92
C SER A 21 -27.12 -9.29 6.60
N LEU A 22 -27.33 -8.40 7.58
CA LEU A 22 -27.94 -7.10 7.34
C LEU A 22 -27.06 -6.19 6.47
N GLY A 23 -25.74 -6.20 6.68
CA GLY A 23 -24.79 -5.48 5.84
C GLY A 23 -24.89 -5.87 4.37
N LEU A 24 -24.98 -7.17 4.08
CA LEU A 24 -25.19 -7.70 2.72
C LEU A 24 -26.58 -7.35 2.18
N LEU A 25 -27.63 -7.42 3.01
CA LEU A 25 -28.99 -7.05 2.62
C LEU A 25 -29.09 -5.58 2.14
N PHE A 26 -28.30 -4.68 2.75
CA PHE A 26 -28.26 -3.27 2.36
C PHE A 26 -27.28 -2.97 1.23
N TRP A 27 -26.35 -3.88 0.89
CA TRP A 27 -25.27 -3.61 -0.06
C TRP A 27 -25.79 -3.11 -1.42
N ASP A 28 -26.68 -3.87 -2.05
CA ASP A 28 -27.22 -3.53 -3.38
C ASP A 28 -28.25 -2.40 -3.33
N LYS A 29 -28.77 -2.04 -2.14
CA LYS A 29 -29.76 -0.98 -1.95
C LYS A 29 -29.12 0.41 -1.89
N ILE A 30 -27.83 0.50 -1.59
CA ILE A 30 -27.10 1.76 -1.52
C ILE A 30 -26.65 2.14 -2.93
N THR A 31 -27.24 3.19 -3.48
CA THR A 31 -26.89 3.76 -4.79
C THR A 31 -26.85 5.28 -4.70
N LEU A 32 -25.72 5.87 -5.06
CA LEU A 32 -25.54 7.32 -5.16
C LEU A 32 -25.75 7.80 -6.60
N PRO A 33 -26.17 9.06 -6.80
CA PRO A 33 -26.33 9.62 -8.13
C PRO A 33 -24.98 9.70 -8.86
N TYR A 34 -24.93 9.20 -10.08
CA TYR A 34 -23.73 9.25 -10.93
C TYR A 34 -23.49 10.66 -11.49
N SER A 35 -22.21 11.05 -11.59
CA SER A 35 -21.78 12.32 -12.19
C SER A 35 -20.41 12.15 -12.83
N ASN A 36 -20.24 12.71 -14.03
CA ASN A 36 -18.98 12.73 -14.78
C ASN A 36 -18.83 14.04 -15.54
N PRO A 37 -18.67 15.17 -14.81
CA PRO A 37 -18.63 16.49 -15.42
C PRO A 37 -17.36 16.72 -16.27
N TRP A 38 -16.36 15.84 -16.17
CA TRP A 38 -15.06 16.00 -16.82
C TRP A 38 -14.87 15.07 -18.03
N GLY A 39 -15.91 14.34 -18.43
CA GLY A 39 -15.93 13.51 -19.63
C GLY A 39 -14.92 12.37 -19.61
N ILE A 40 -14.69 11.78 -18.44
CA ILE A 40 -13.76 10.65 -18.28
C ILE A 40 -14.38 9.39 -18.87
N THR A 41 -13.55 8.57 -19.52
CA THR A 41 -13.96 7.26 -20.04
C THR A 41 -13.31 6.12 -19.25
N GLY A 42 -14.10 5.25 -18.63
CA GLY A 42 -13.61 4.09 -17.88
C GLY A 42 -14.77 3.16 -17.51
N VAL A 43 -14.49 2.05 -16.82
CA VAL A 43 -15.56 1.05 -16.52
C VAL A 43 -16.71 1.67 -15.75
N LEU A 44 -16.41 2.42 -14.68
CA LEU A 44 -17.46 3.05 -13.87
C LEU A 44 -18.29 4.07 -14.66
N THR A 45 -17.73 4.68 -15.70
CA THR A 45 -18.45 5.69 -16.47
C THR A 45 -19.42 5.04 -17.46
N VAL A 46 -19.03 3.92 -18.07
CA VAL A 46 -19.92 3.10 -18.90
C VAL A 46 -21.08 2.52 -18.08
N GLU A 47 -20.78 2.00 -16.90
CA GLU A 47 -21.78 1.44 -15.98
C GLU A 47 -22.62 2.53 -15.27
N LYS A 48 -22.33 3.82 -15.48
CA LYS A 48 -22.93 4.95 -14.74
C LYS A 48 -22.90 4.73 -13.23
N TYR A 49 -21.78 4.21 -12.72
CA TYR A 49 -21.58 3.86 -11.33
C TYR A 49 -20.91 5.02 -10.58
N ASN A 50 -21.51 5.48 -9.48
CA ASN A 50 -20.88 6.49 -8.63
C ASN A 50 -19.68 5.86 -7.89
N PRO A 51 -18.46 6.42 -8.02
CA PRO A 51 -17.27 5.86 -7.39
C PRO A 51 -17.33 5.71 -5.85
N ALA A 52 -18.08 6.59 -5.17
CA ALA A 52 -18.24 6.53 -3.73
C ALA A 52 -19.14 5.38 -3.24
N ASN A 53 -19.90 4.71 -4.14
CA ASN A 53 -20.79 3.61 -3.77
C ASN A 53 -20.05 2.52 -3.00
N ASP A 54 -18.92 2.02 -3.51
CA ASP A 54 -18.19 0.91 -2.87
C ASP A 54 -17.67 1.27 -1.48
N SER A 55 -17.24 2.53 -1.30
CA SER A 55 -16.80 3.03 0.00
C SER A 55 -17.94 3.10 1.01
N ILE A 56 -19.12 3.59 0.60
CA ILE A 56 -20.28 3.69 1.50
C ILE A 56 -20.87 2.30 1.78
N ARG A 57 -21.00 1.46 0.76
CA ARG A 57 -21.46 0.06 0.90
C ARG A 57 -20.59 -0.70 1.88
N PHE A 58 -19.26 -0.59 1.73
CA PHE A 58 -18.31 -1.16 2.67
C PHE A 58 -18.47 -0.58 4.08
N ALA A 59 -18.61 0.75 4.23
CA ALA A 59 -18.79 1.38 5.54
C ALA A 59 -20.08 0.89 6.24
N VAL A 60 -21.18 0.72 5.51
CA VAL A 60 -22.43 0.15 6.04
C VAL A 60 -22.22 -1.31 6.43
N PHE A 61 -21.70 -2.14 5.52
CA PHE A 61 -21.42 -3.56 5.78
C PHE A 61 -20.53 -3.76 7.02
N PHE A 62 -19.45 -2.98 7.12
CA PHE A 62 -18.50 -2.99 8.22
C PHE A 62 -19.11 -2.56 9.55
N SER A 63 -19.97 -1.54 9.54
CA SER A 63 -20.54 -0.93 10.76
C SER A 63 -21.74 -1.69 11.32
N MET A 64 -22.52 -2.42 10.50
CA MET A 64 -23.69 -3.18 10.96
C MET A 64 -23.42 -4.13 12.14
N PRO A 65 -22.42 -5.03 12.12
CA PRO A 65 -22.16 -5.89 13.28
C PRO A 65 -21.74 -5.10 14.54
N LEU A 66 -21.11 -3.93 14.37
CA LEU A 66 -20.72 -3.07 15.49
C LEU A 66 -21.94 -2.37 16.10
N LEU A 67 -22.85 -1.89 15.25
CA LEU A 67 -24.09 -1.23 15.65
C LEU A 67 -24.97 -2.20 16.45
N ILE A 68 -25.18 -3.42 15.97
CA ILE A 68 -25.99 -4.42 16.68
C ILE A 68 -25.35 -4.76 18.03
N LEU A 69 -24.03 -4.92 18.10
CA LEU A 69 -23.34 -5.16 19.36
C LEU A 69 -23.56 -4.02 20.36
N PHE A 70 -23.49 -2.78 19.89
CA PHE A 70 -23.72 -1.60 20.71
C PHE A 70 -25.19 -1.48 21.17
N LEU A 71 -26.15 -1.76 20.28
CA LEU A 71 -27.58 -1.80 20.63
C LEU A 71 -27.89 -2.89 21.66
N MET A 72 -27.35 -4.10 21.49
CA MET A 72 -27.47 -5.19 22.46
C MET A 72 -26.90 -4.81 23.83
N TYR A 73 -25.80 -4.06 23.85
CA TYR A 73 -25.22 -3.52 25.07
C TYR A 73 -26.11 -2.46 25.75
N LEU A 74 -26.58 -1.46 24.99
CA LEU A 74 -27.39 -0.38 25.52
C LEU A 74 -28.75 -0.85 26.04
N LEU A 75 -29.40 -1.76 25.30
CA LEU A 75 -30.74 -2.25 25.63
C LEU A 75 -30.72 -3.43 26.62
N ASN A 76 -29.55 -4.05 26.85
CA ASN A 76 -29.36 -5.20 27.75
C ASN A 76 -30.40 -6.33 27.53
N ILE A 77 -30.78 -6.57 26.27
CA ILE A 77 -31.85 -7.52 25.91
C ILE A 77 -31.52 -8.92 26.46
N GLY A 78 -32.44 -9.50 27.22
CA GLY A 78 -32.28 -10.85 27.79
C GLY A 78 -31.11 -11.00 28.76
N GLY A 79 -30.67 -9.90 29.40
CA GLY A 79 -29.53 -9.92 30.32
C GLY A 79 -28.17 -10.07 29.61
N PHE A 80 -28.11 -9.72 28.31
CA PHE A 80 -26.91 -9.78 27.46
C PHE A 80 -25.64 -9.30 28.16
N ASN A 81 -25.71 -8.16 28.87
CA ASN A 81 -24.52 -7.58 29.49
C ASN A 81 -23.92 -8.50 30.55
N SER A 82 -24.78 -9.12 31.36
CA SER A 82 -24.37 -10.04 32.41
C SER A 82 -23.76 -11.35 31.87
N ILE A 83 -24.16 -11.77 30.67
CA ILE A 83 -23.67 -12.99 30.02
C ILE A 83 -22.34 -12.70 29.30
N CYS A 84 -22.27 -11.58 28.57
CA CYS A 84 -21.19 -11.30 27.64
C CYS A 84 -20.04 -10.47 28.23
N PHE A 85 -20.30 -9.59 29.21
CA PHE A 85 -19.30 -8.66 29.76
C PHE A 85 -18.92 -8.89 31.22
N ARG A 86 -19.71 -9.65 31.99
CA ARG A 86 -19.37 -9.99 33.39
C ARG A 86 -18.03 -10.74 33.43
N GLU A 87 -17.11 -10.23 34.25
CA GLU A 87 -15.80 -10.85 34.40
C GLU A 87 -15.90 -12.23 35.09
N LYS A 88 -15.18 -13.21 34.54
CA LYS A 88 -14.59 -14.29 35.33
C LYS A 88 -13.09 -14.12 35.25
N LYS A 89 -12.42 -14.06 36.41
CA LYS A 89 -10.98 -13.93 36.64
C LYS A 89 -10.09 -15.03 36.00
N ASP A 90 -10.57 -15.79 35.02
CA ASP A 90 -9.96 -17.05 34.58
C ASP A 90 -9.19 -16.97 33.25
N SER A 91 -8.69 -15.80 32.86
CA SER A 91 -7.66 -15.76 31.82
C SER A 91 -6.44 -15.11 32.42
N PRO A 92 -5.31 -15.84 32.58
CA PRO A 92 -4.05 -15.17 32.85
C PRO A 92 -3.90 -14.19 31.69
N GLY A 93 -3.98 -12.91 32.01
CA GLY A 93 -3.64 -11.87 31.05
C GLY A 93 -2.27 -12.20 30.50
N TYR A 94 -1.96 -11.70 29.32
CA TYR A 94 -0.57 -11.57 28.91
C TYR A 94 0.10 -10.56 29.88
N ASN A 95 0.34 -11.00 31.12
CA ASN A 95 1.05 -10.25 32.13
C ASN A 95 2.49 -10.21 31.67
N SER A 96 3.01 -8.99 31.63
CA SER A 96 4.29 -8.59 31.06
C SER A 96 5.52 -9.21 31.73
N THR A 97 5.36 -10.16 32.64
CA THR A 97 6.41 -10.66 33.53
C THR A 97 6.55 -12.18 33.55
N ASP A 98 5.74 -12.93 32.79
CA ASP A 98 6.03 -14.35 32.61
C ASP A 98 7.10 -14.50 31.52
N ASP A 99 8.33 -14.26 31.95
CA ASP A 99 9.54 -14.71 31.27
C ASP A 99 9.39 -16.20 30.98
N LEU A 100 9.27 -16.54 29.69
CA LEU A 100 9.65 -17.87 29.25
C LEU A 100 11.07 -18.13 29.80
N PRO A 101 11.32 -19.24 30.52
CA PRO A 101 12.65 -19.57 30.99
C PRO A 101 13.47 -19.98 29.77
N LEU A 102 14.06 -18.99 29.10
CA LEU A 102 15.08 -19.18 28.10
C LEU A 102 16.19 -18.17 28.38
N PRO A 103 17.45 -18.63 28.42
CA PRO A 103 18.58 -17.76 28.73
C PRO A 103 18.61 -16.55 27.79
N SER A 104 18.91 -15.38 28.35
CA SER A 104 18.96 -14.07 27.67
C SER A 104 19.83 -14.06 26.40
N VAL A 105 20.80 -14.99 26.31
CA VAL A 105 21.68 -15.23 25.16
C VAL A 105 20.91 -15.68 23.90
N ASN A 106 19.74 -16.32 24.04
CA ASN A 106 18.97 -16.86 22.91
C ASN A 106 18.18 -15.79 22.11
N LYS A 107 17.79 -14.66 22.72
CA LYS A 107 16.92 -13.66 22.05
C LYS A 107 17.61 -12.99 20.85
N LYS A 108 18.91 -12.72 20.94
CA LYS A 108 19.71 -12.12 19.86
C LYS A 108 19.90 -13.08 18.69
N ILE A 109 20.13 -14.37 18.98
CA ILE A 109 20.29 -15.41 17.96
C ILE A 109 19.00 -15.58 17.16
N PHE A 110 17.85 -15.73 17.83
CA PHE A 110 16.57 -15.86 17.12
C PHE A 110 16.19 -14.59 16.32
N ALA A 111 16.56 -13.41 16.82
CA ALA A 111 16.43 -12.17 16.06
C ALA A 111 17.27 -12.20 14.77
N ALA A 112 18.54 -12.61 14.86
CA ALA A 112 19.41 -12.76 13.70
C ALA A 112 18.87 -13.80 12.71
N ILE A 113 18.34 -14.93 13.21
CA ILE A 113 17.69 -15.96 12.37
C ILE A 113 16.47 -15.38 11.65
N LEU A 114 15.62 -14.57 12.31
CA LEU A 114 14.48 -13.94 11.66
C LEU A 114 14.93 -12.96 10.56
N LEU A 115 15.95 -12.15 10.83
CA LEU A 115 16.50 -11.22 9.84
C LEU A 115 17.07 -11.98 8.64
N PHE A 116 17.79 -13.07 8.87
CA PHE A 116 18.29 -13.93 7.81
C PHE A 116 17.15 -14.56 7.00
N LEU A 117 16.12 -15.08 7.68
CA LEU A 117 14.92 -15.60 7.02
C LEU A 117 14.21 -14.50 6.19
N ALA A 118 14.14 -13.27 6.70
CA ALA A 118 13.54 -12.15 6.00
C ALA A 118 14.29 -11.78 4.71
N ILE A 119 15.61 -11.68 4.79
CA ILE A 119 16.48 -11.42 3.64
C ILE A 119 16.33 -12.55 2.60
N THR A 120 16.51 -13.79 3.01
CA THR A 120 16.42 -14.95 2.11
C THR A 120 15.04 -15.07 1.46
N THR A 121 13.97 -14.84 2.22
CA THR A 121 12.58 -14.84 1.71
C THR A 121 12.38 -13.74 0.67
N SER A 122 12.82 -12.51 0.94
CA SER A 122 12.66 -11.37 0.03
C SER A 122 13.34 -11.59 -1.33
N VAL A 123 14.53 -12.19 -1.37
CA VAL A 123 15.26 -12.50 -2.61
C VAL A 123 14.61 -13.65 -3.38
N ASN A 124 14.10 -14.65 -2.66
CA ASN A 124 13.40 -15.80 -3.26
C ASN A 124 12.06 -15.42 -3.89
N ILE A 125 11.37 -14.45 -3.31
CA ILE A 125 10.12 -13.93 -3.83
C ILE A 125 10.39 -13.11 -5.10
N PRO A 126 9.76 -13.44 -6.24
CA PRO A 126 9.92 -12.64 -7.44
C PRO A 126 9.33 -11.26 -7.28
N ASN A 127 10.10 -10.24 -7.69
CA ASN A 127 9.52 -8.95 -7.99
C ASN A 127 9.04 -8.97 -9.44
N TYR A 128 7.84 -8.43 -9.70
CA TYR A 128 7.26 -8.35 -11.04
C TYR A 128 8.22 -7.67 -12.02
N ARG A 129 8.89 -6.61 -11.56
CA ARG A 129 9.87 -5.87 -12.36
C ARG A 129 11.24 -6.52 -12.48
N SER A 130 11.72 -7.36 -11.54
CA SER A 130 13.10 -7.89 -11.66
C SER A 130 13.26 -9.15 -12.52
N THR A 131 12.19 -9.92 -12.75
CA THR A 131 12.28 -11.17 -13.54
C THR A 131 11.22 -11.30 -14.64
N GLY A 132 10.42 -10.26 -14.86
CA GLY A 132 9.43 -10.21 -15.94
C GLY A 132 10.02 -9.62 -17.22
N LYS A 133 9.24 -9.76 -18.31
CA LYS A 133 9.40 -8.92 -19.50
C LYS A 133 9.30 -7.45 -19.07
N PHE A 134 9.96 -6.56 -19.82
CA PHE A 134 9.86 -5.14 -19.55
C PHE A 134 8.41 -4.67 -19.68
N ASP A 135 7.92 -4.01 -18.63
CA ASP A 135 6.58 -3.42 -18.61
C ASP A 135 6.70 -1.93 -18.93
N ALA A 136 6.51 -1.60 -20.21
CA ALA A 136 6.70 -0.25 -20.73
C ALA A 136 5.75 0.79 -20.13
N PHE A 137 4.59 0.35 -19.62
CA PHE A 137 3.70 1.20 -18.85
C PHE A 137 4.25 1.40 -17.42
N HIS A 138 4.26 0.35 -16.59
CA HIS A 138 4.54 0.50 -15.15
C HIS A 138 6.00 0.82 -14.84
N GLU A 139 6.97 0.37 -15.63
CA GLU A 139 8.36 0.80 -15.49
C GLU A 139 8.57 2.16 -16.15
N GLY A 140 7.84 2.45 -17.23
CA GLY A 140 7.83 3.74 -17.91
C GLY A 140 7.39 4.88 -17.00
N GLU A 141 6.37 4.69 -16.16
CA GLU A 141 5.91 5.69 -15.18
C GLU A 141 7.04 6.25 -14.29
N SER A 142 8.07 5.43 -14.04
CA SER A 142 9.23 5.77 -13.22
C SER A 142 10.45 6.17 -14.07
N LEU A 143 10.67 5.54 -15.21
CA LEU A 143 11.80 5.82 -16.11
C LEU A 143 11.59 7.12 -16.90
N GLY A 144 10.41 7.32 -17.49
CA GLY A 144 10.09 8.50 -18.31
C GLY A 144 10.05 9.77 -17.47
N THR A 145 9.36 9.75 -16.32
CA THR A 145 9.30 10.89 -15.41
C THR A 145 10.66 11.25 -14.82
N ALA A 146 11.59 10.30 -14.72
CA ALA A 146 12.95 10.58 -14.28
C ALA A 146 13.73 11.41 -15.29
N ILE A 147 13.47 11.27 -16.60
CA ILE A 147 14.08 12.12 -17.63
C ILE A 147 13.65 13.58 -17.43
N SER A 148 12.34 13.81 -17.30
CA SER A 148 11.77 15.11 -16.96
C SER A 148 12.41 15.71 -15.70
N TYR A 149 12.47 14.95 -14.61
CA TYR A 149 13.09 15.41 -13.36
C TYR A 149 14.57 15.77 -13.52
N MET A 150 15.35 14.94 -14.25
CA MET A 150 16.77 15.22 -14.50
C MET A 150 16.98 16.44 -15.40
N ALA A 151 16.03 16.76 -16.28
CA ALA A 151 16.08 17.93 -17.15
C ALA A 151 15.78 19.26 -16.44
N GLY A 152 15.49 19.24 -15.13
CA GLY A 152 15.22 20.47 -14.38
C GLY A 152 13.74 20.75 -14.15
N GLU A 153 12.85 19.94 -14.73
CA GLU A 153 11.41 20.11 -14.59
C GLU A 153 10.92 19.90 -13.15
N VAL A 154 9.90 20.64 -12.78
CA VAL A 154 9.32 20.70 -11.44
C VAL A 154 8.16 19.70 -11.31
N PRO A 155 8.22 18.73 -10.38
CA PRO A 155 7.13 17.77 -10.16
C PRO A 155 5.77 18.43 -9.89
N TYR A 156 4.70 17.85 -10.41
CA TYR A 156 3.30 18.32 -10.30
C TYR A 156 2.98 19.63 -11.05
N LYS A 157 4.01 20.42 -11.38
CA LYS A 157 3.87 21.65 -12.16
C LYS A 157 4.22 21.46 -13.63
N ASP A 158 5.40 20.93 -13.92
CA ASP A 158 5.91 20.76 -15.28
C ASP A 158 5.70 19.32 -15.80
N PHE A 159 5.48 18.35 -14.89
CA PHE A 159 5.03 17.00 -15.24
C PHE A 159 4.25 16.32 -14.10
N LEU A 160 3.27 15.47 -14.44
CA LEU A 160 2.38 14.77 -13.50
C LEU A 160 2.67 13.27 -13.39
N PHE A 161 2.35 12.70 -12.22
CA PHE A 161 2.37 11.26 -11.93
C PHE A 161 1.47 10.94 -10.72
N LEU A 162 1.13 9.66 -10.52
CA LEU A 162 0.07 9.26 -9.58
C LEU A 162 0.54 8.72 -8.22
N HIS A 163 1.74 8.16 -8.11
CA HIS A 163 2.12 7.41 -6.90
C HIS A 163 2.88 8.23 -5.89
N GLY A 164 3.88 9.02 -6.29
CA GLY A 164 4.67 9.87 -5.39
C GLY A 164 6.01 10.20 -6.02
N VAL A 165 6.64 11.30 -5.60
CA VAL A 165 7.89 11.78 -6.23
C VAL A 165 9.01 10.75 -6.12
N PHE A 166 9.13 10.08 -4.98
CA PHE A 166 10.08 8.97 -4.85
C PHE A 166 9.70 7.81 -5.75
N GLU A 167 8.47 7.29 -5.65
CA GLU A 167 8.05 6.08 -6.36
C GLU A 167 8.14 6.23 -7.90
N ASN A 168 7.88 7.42 -8.44
CA ASN A 168 7.97 7.71 -9.87
C ASN A 168 9.37 8.23 -10.26
N PRO A 169 9.66 9.54 -10.30
CA PRO A 169 10.92 10.01 -10.87
C PRO A 169 12.14 9.72 -9.98
N VAL A 170 12.08 10.02 -8.68
CA VAL A 170 13.27 10.10 -7.84
C VAL A 170 13.88 8.73 -7.56
N ARG A 171 13.11 7.64 -7.49
CA ARG A 171 13.66 6.28 -7.36
C ARG A 171 14.59 5.96 -8.52
N SER A 172 14.16 6.21 -9.76
CA SER A 172 15.01 5.97 -10.93
C SER A 172 16.24 6.86 -10.91
N VAL A 173 16.11 8.15 -10.55
CA VAL A 173 17.25 9.06 -10.43
C VAL A 173 18.26 8.58 -9.37
N VAL A 174 17.78 8.12 -8.22
CA VAL A 174 18.65 7.53 -7.17
C VAL A 174 19.33 6.27 -7.68
N ALA A 175 18.60 5.39 -8.38
CA ALA A 175 19.18 4.20 -8.98
C ALA A 175 20.28 4.53 -10.00
N PHE A 176 20.04 5.53 -10.86
CA PHE A 176 21.02 5.99 -11.84
C PHE A 176 22.28 6.53 -11.19
N LYS A 177 22.15 7.26 -10.08
CA LYS A 177 23.29 7.77 -9.31
C LYS A 177 24.07 6.67 -8.60
N LEU A 178 23.40 5.65 -8.07
CA LEU A 178 24.04 4.56 -7.31
C LEU A 178 24.68 3.50 -8.20
N PHE A 179 24.07 3.18 -9.34
CA PHE A 179 24.41 2.00 -10.14
C PHE A 179 24.66 2.31 -11.63
N GLY A 180 24.57 3.57 -12.05
CA GLY A 180 24.60 3.99 -13.46
C GLY A 180 23.21 4.01 -14.10
N LYS A 181 23.02 4.81 -15.16
CA LYS A 181 21.74 4.93 -15.87
C LYS A 181 21.44 3.66 -16.68
N SER A 182 20.52 2.83 -16.18
CA SER A 182 20.02 1.63 -16.87
C SER A 182 18.69 1.19 -16.26
N ILE A 183 17.91 0.40 -17.00
CA ILE A 183 16.72 -0.32 -16.50
C ILE A 183 17.14 -1.29 -15.39
N GLY A 184 18.29 -1.95 -15.57
CA GLY A 184 18.86 -2.89 -14.61
C GLY A 184 19.12 -2.25 -13.24
N SER A 185 19.59 -1.01 -13.22
CA SER A 185 19.82 -0.21 -12.02
C SER A 185 18.53 0.07 -11.26
N VAL A 186 17.45 0.47 -11.94
CA VAL A 186 16.15 0.75 -11.29
C VAL A 186 15.58 -0.52 -10.69
N ARG A 187 15.60 -1.62 -11.44
CA ARG A 187 15.17 -2.95 -10.95
C ARG A 187 15.99 -3.41 -9.74
N ALA A 188 17.30 -3.14 -9.73
CA ALA A 188 18.17 -3.47 -8.61
C ALA A 188 17.83 -2.64 -7.35
N LEU A 189 17.62 -1.33 -7.48
CA LEU A 189 17.21 -0.48 -6.35
C LEU A 189 15.85 -0.95 -5.78
N GLU A 190 14.91 -1.32 -6.64
CA GLU A 190 13.62 -1.85 -6.20
C GLU A 190 13.77 -3.16 -5.40
N SER A 191 14.68 -4.04 -5.83
CA SER A 191 15.04 -5.24 -5.06
C SER A 191 15.69 -4.91 -3.72
N VAL A 192 16.55 -3.88 -3.64
CA VAL A 192 17.13 -3.40 -2.36
C VAL A 192 16.03 -2.90 -1.42
N LEU A 193 15.11 -2.08 -1.92
CA LEU A 193 13.97 -1.56 -1.15
C LEU A 193 13.07 -2.70 -0.64
N LYS A 194 12.85 -3.73 -1.45
CA LYS A 194 12.11 -4.93 -1.01
C LYS A 194 12.83 -5.71 0.09
N VAL A 195 14.16 -5.87 0.02
CA VAL A 195 14.93 -6.49 1.12
C VAL A 195 14.75 -5.67 2.41
N PHE A 196 14.88 -4.35 2.30
CA PHE A 196 14.71 -3.43 3.42
C PHE A 196 13.29 -3.51 4.01
N LEU A 197 12.26 -3.59 3.18
CA LEU A 197 10.87 -3.79 3.59
C LEU A 197 10.69 -5.05 4.45
N PHE A 198 11.24 -6.19 4.01
CA PHE A 198 11.14 -7.44 4.75
C PHE A 198 11.90 -7.40 6.09
N ILE A 199 13.03 -6.67 6.14
CA ILE A 199 13.74 -6.40 7.40
C ILE A 199 12.87 -5.55 8.33
N MET A 200 12.24 -4.47 7.83
CA MET A 200 11.34 -3.63 8.64
C MET A 200 10.13 -4.43 9.16
N LEU A 201 9.54 -5.30 8.34
CA LEU A 201 8.50 -6.22 8.76
C LEU A 201 8.99 -7.15 9.88
N ALA A 202 10.16 -7.77 9.74
CA ALA A 202 10.73 -8.64 10.77
C ALA A 202 10.95 -7.90 12.09
N LEU A 203 11.54 -6.69 12.04
CA LEU A 203 11.71 -5.84 13.23
C LEU A 203 10.37 -5.46 13.85
N PHE A 204 9.36 -5.17 13.04
CA PHE A 204 8.02 -4.84 13.54
C PHE A 204 7.39 -6.03 14.25
N LEU A 205 7.45 -7.23 13.67
CA LEU A 205 6.95 -8.45 14.31
C LEU A 205 7.68 -8.75 15.62
N MET A 206 8.99 -8.54 15.68
CA MET A 206 9.76 -8.66 16.92
C MET A 206 9.26 -7.69 18.00
N GLN A 207 8.93 -6.45 17.64
CA GLN A 207 8.38 -5.48 18.59
C GLN A 207 6.95 -5.82 19.00
N LEU A 208 6.11 -6.21 18.04
CA LEU A 208 4.69 -6.55 18.23
C LEU A 208 4.53 -7.72 19.21
N PHE A 209 5.36 -8.75 19.07
CA PHE A 209 5.38 -9.93 19.95
C PHE A 209 6.41 -9.85 21.08
N ARG A 210 6.95 -8.65 21.37
CA ARG A 210 7.91 -8.38 22.45
C ARG A 210 9.10 -9.35 22.50
N GLY A 211 9.58 -9.78 21.34
CA GLY A 211 10.71 -10.71 21.20
C GLY A 211 10.37 -12.19 21.42
N ASN A 212 9.08 -12.55 21.56
CA ASN A 212 8.68 -13.97 21.59
C ASN A 212 8.81 -14.59 20.20
N TYR A 213 9.87 -15.38 20.03
CA TYR A 213 10.31 -15.89 18.73
C TYR A 213 9.38 -16.91 18.13
N LEU A 214 8.70 -17.72 18.95
CA LEU A 214 7.71 -18.65 18.45
C LEU A 214 6.65 -17.92 17.62
N TYR A 215 6.13 -16.81 18.15
CA TYR A 215 5.02 -16.10 17.51
C TYR A 215 5.46 -15.26 16.32
N TYR A 216 6.57 -14.54 16.41
CA TYR A 216 7.04 -13.80 15.23
C TYR A 216 7.47 -14.75 14.10
N PHE A 217 7.98 -15.96 14.39
CA PHE A 217 8.26 -16.95 13.36
C PHE A 217 6.99 -17.50 12.74
N ILE A 218 5.99 -17.86 13.54
CA ILE A 218 4.70 -18.33 13.02
C ILE A 218 4.09 -17.27 12.10
N VAL A 219 4.00 -16.02 12.54
CA VAL A 219 3.42 -14.94 11.74
C VAL A 219 4.24 -14.68 10.48
N PHE A 220 5.56 -14.61 10.58
CA PHE A 220 6.41 -14.38 9.41
C PHE A 220 6.29 -15.51 8.38
N LEU A 221 6.30 -16.77 8.82
CA LEU A 221 6.10 -17.93 7.94
C LEU A 221 4.71 -17.90 7.28
N MET A 222 3.65 -17.60 8.04
CA MET A 222 2.29 -17.49 7.51
C MET A 222 2.18 -16.38 6.45
N LEU A 223 2.74 -15.20 6.70
CA LEU A 223 2.77 -14.11 5.72
C LEU A 223 3.57 -14.52 4.47
N SER A 224 4.70 -15.21 4.64
CA SER A 224 5.51 -15.72 3.54
C SER A 224 4.77 -16.76 2.70
N LEU A 225 3.92 -17.58 3.33
CA LEU A 225 3.05 -18.54 2.66
C LEU A 225 1.92 -17.84 1.90
N PHE A 226 1.24 -16.87 2.53
CA PHE A 226 0.16 -16.08 1.89
C PHE A 226 0.62 -15.26 0.69
N TYR A 227 1.91 -14.91 0.66
CA TYR A 227 2.51 -14.23 -0.48
C TYR A 227 2.64 -15.17 -1.70
N LYS A 228 2.85 -16.47 -1.49
CA LYS A 228 3.00 -17.47 -2.57
C LYS A 228 1.63 -18.02 -2.99
N HIS A 229 1.55 -18.47 -4.25
CA HIS A 229 0.46 -19.35 -4.69
C HIS A 229 0.67 -20.72 -4.03
N LEU A 230 0.08 -20.93 -2.86
CA LEU A 230 0.07 -22.21 -2.17
C LEU A 230 -1.38 -22.55 -1.80
N PHE A 231 -1.71 -23.84 -1.83
CA PHE A 231 -3.04 -24.43 -1.56
C PHE A 231 -4.07 -24.38 -2.70
N GLY A 232 -3.64 -24.34 -3.96
CA GLY A 232 -4.58 -24.43 -5.10
C GLY A 232 -5.44 -23.17 -5.32
N PHE A 233 -5.25 -22.12 -4.52
CA PHE A 233 -5.78 -20.80 -4.83
C PHE A 233 -5.09 -20.26 -6.08
N SER A 234 -5.87 -19.95 -7.11
CA SER A 234 -5.38 -19.32 -8.34
C SER A 234 -4.78 -17.93 -8.08
N ARG A 235 -5.09 -17.30 -6.93
CA ARG A 235 -4.74 -15.91 -6.62
C ARG A 235 -3.81 -15.80 -5.39
N ARG A 236 -2.85 -14.86 -5.41
CA ARG A 236 -1.98 -14.54 -4.25
C ARG A 236 -2.80 -13.83 -3.17
N ILE A 237 -2.74 -14.26 -1.92
CA ILE A 237 -3.59 -13.68 -0.86
C ILE A 237 -3.09 -12.31 -0.42
N ILE A 238 -1.76 -12.14 -0.28
CA ILE A 238 -1.14 -10.86 0.08
C ILE A 238 -0.01 -10.49 -0.87
N PHE A 239 0.24 -9.18 -1.01
CA PHE A 239 1.41 -8.66 -1.69
C PHE A 239 1.93 -7.42 -0.95
N PHE A 240 3.22 -7.41 -0.60
CA PHE A 240 3.90 -6.23 -0.07
C PHE A 240 4.52 -5.43 -1.21
N LYS A 241 4.19 -4.15 -1.30
CA LYS A 241 4.79 -3.21 -2.26
C LYS A 241 5.98 -2.49 -1.62
N THR A 242 6.94 -2.04 -2.41
CA THR A 242 8.09 -1.25 -1.90
C THR A 242 7.66 0.03 -1.18
N MET A 243 6.52 0.62 -1.55
CA MET A 243 5.90 1.73 -0.83
C MET A 243 5.50 1.42 0.62
N ASP A 244 5.38 0.15 1.01
CA ASP A 244 5.09 -0.24 2.39
C ASP A 244 6.30 -0.04 3.33
N VAL A 245 7.48 0.35 2.79
CA VAL A 245 8.66 0.68 3.63
C VAL A 245 8.29 1.75 4.65
N THR A 246 7.64 2.84 4.23
CA THR A 246 7.21 3.92 5.13
C THR A 246 6.15 3.45 6.13
N THR A 247 5.31 2.50 5.71
CA THR A 247 4.26 1.90 6.55
C THR A 247 4.89 1.16 7.73
N PHE A 248 5.86 0.27 7.47
CA PHE A 248 6.53 -0.45 8.54
C PHE A 248 7.49 0.45 9.34
N SER A 249 8.10 1.48 8.72
CA SER A 249 8.85 2.49 9.47
C SER A 249 7.96 3.23 10.48
N PHE A 250 6.75 3.64 10.10
CA PHE A 250 5.79 4.24 11.02
C PHE A 250 5.34 3.26 12.11
N LEU A 251 4.97 2.03 11.72
CA LEU A 251 4.55 0.98 12.65
C LEU A 251 5.64 0.62 13.68
N LEU A 252 6.92 0.77 13.37
CA LEU A 252 8.02 0.60 14.32
C LEU A 252 8.05 1.69 15.41
N THR A 253 7.53 2.88 15.13
CA THR A 253 7.47 3.98 16.11
C THR A 253 6.36 3.79 17.13
N ILE A 254 5.24 3.16 16.75
CA ILE A 254 4.04 3.00 17.58
C ILE A 254 4.34 2.19 18.87
N PRO A 255 4.87 0.95 18.82
CA PRO A 255 5.19 0.20 20.03
C PRO A 255 6.26 0.86 20.89
N VAL A 256 7.23 1.56 20.28
CA VAL A 256 8.29 2.27 21.00
C VAL A 256 7.70 3.41 21.79
N LEU A 257 6.87 4.26 21.16
CA LEU A 257 6.22 5.38 21.83
C LEU A 257 5.25 4.90 22.91
N TYR A 258 4.50 3.83 22.63
CA TYR A 258 3.57 3.24 23.58
C TYR A 258 4.26 2.76 24.87
N ARG A 259 5.49 2.23 24.80
CA ARG A 259 6.22 1.82 26.01
C ARG A 259 6.44 2.97 26.99
N PHE A 260 6.59 4.21 26.51
CA PHE A 260 6.80 5.37 27.38
C PHE A 260 5.56 5.77 28.19
N THR A 261 4.35 5.29 27.86
CA THR A 261 3.15 5.59 28.64
C THR A 261 3.16 4.91 30.01
N ASN A 262 3.96 3.83 30.16
CA ASN A 262 3.98 2.97 31.35
C ASN A 262 5.31 3.06 32.13
N LEU A 263 6.26 3.91 31.71
CA LEU A 263 7.56 4.04 32.38
C LEU A 263 7.49 5.07 33.51
N LYS A 264 7.97 4.67 34.70
CA LYS A 264 8.13 5.58 35.85
C LYS A 264 9.18 6.68 35.59
N GLN A 265 10.21 6.36 34.81
CA GLN A 265 11.26 7.30 34.40
C GLN A 265 11.46 7.21 32.88
N ILE A 266 11.40 8.37 32.22
CA ILE A 266 11.50 8.47 30.76
C ILE A 266 12.90 8.96 30.40
N ASN A 267 13.62 8.19 29.57
CA ASN A 267 14.82 8.69 28.93
C ASN A 267 14.43 9.72 27.85
N THR A 268 14.64 11.00 28.15
CA THR A 268 14.22 12.12 27.29
C THR A 268 14.77 12.03 25.87
N LYS A 269 16.03 11.63 25.68
CA LYS A 269 16.63 11.51 24.34
C LYS A 269 15.89 10.47 23.49
N LYS A 270 15.67 9.27 24.05
CA LYS A 270 14.93 8.20 23.35
C LYS A 270 13.48 8.58 23.08
N PHE A 271 12.85 9.28 24.01
CA PHE A 271 11.48 9.79 23.86
C PHE A 271 11.37 10.83 22.74
N LEU A 272 12.27 11.82 22.71
CA LEU A 272 12.32 12.84 21.67
C LEU A 272 12.49 12.21 20.28
N ILE A 273 13.41 11.25 20.13
CA ILE A 273 13.63 10.54 18.86
C ILE A 273 12.36 9.77 18.44
N ALA A 274 11.72 9.06 19.38
CA ALA A 274 10.52 8.30 19.09
C ALA A 274 9.36 9.21 18.63
N VAL A 275 9.13 10.33 19.32
CA VAL A 275 8.08 11.29 18.97
C VAL A 275 8.39 12.02 17.65
N PHE A 276 9.66 12.36 17.42
CA PHE A 276 10.11 12.96 16.15
C PHE A 276 9.76 12.03 14.99
N PHE A 277 10.18 10.76 15.01
CA PHE A 277 9.88 9.84 13.90
C PHE A 277 8.39 9.50 13.79
N PHE A 278 7.67 9.42 14.92
CA PHE A 278 6.23 9.19 14.93
C PHE A 278 5.44 10.31 14.24
N SER A 279 5.94 11.55 14.26
CA SER A 279 5.32 12.70 13.57
C SER A 279 5.91 12.97 12.18
N PHE A 280 7.21 12.75 11.98
CA PHE A 280 7.90 12.95 10.70
C PHE A 280 7.44 11.96 9.62
N ILE A 281 7.44 10.66 9.92
CA ILE A 281 7.22 9.61 8.91
C ILE A 281 5.86 9.76 8.20
N PRO A 282 4.72 9.93 8.90
CA PRO A 282 3.42 10.05 8.25
C PRO A 282 3.35 11.15 7.19
N LEU A 283 3.86 12.35 7.49
CA LEU A 283 3.83 13.47 6.56
C LEU A 283 4.91 13.33 5.47
N ALA A 284 6.12 12.92 5.82
CA ALA A 284 7.20 12.67 4.84
C ALA A 284 6.82 11.59 3.82
N SER A 285 5.92 10.66 4.21
CA SER A 285 5.47 9.58 3.35
C SER A 285 4.75 10.06 2.08
N PHE A 286 4.15 11.26 2.06
CA PHE A 286 3.59 11.82 0.81
C PHE A 286 4.63 11.99 -0.30
N GLY A 287 5.89 12.27 0.06
CA GLY A 287 7.00 12.32 -0.88
C GLY A 287 7.37 10.94 -1.40
N TYR A 288 7.12 9.90 -0.60
CA TYR A 288 7.37 8.51 -0.99
C TYR A 288 6.23 7.95 -1.86
N SER A 289 5.03 7.89 -1.29
CA SER A 289 3.79 7.50 -1.94
C SER A 289 2.61 8.27 -1.35
N VAL A 290 1.76 8.81 -2.21
CA VAL A 290 0.60 9.65 -1.87
C VAL A 290 -0.43 8.86 -1.06
N ASP A 291 -0.77 7.64 -1.48
CA ASP A 291 -1.77 6.81 -0.80
C ASP A 291 -1.28 6.39 0.59
N ARG A 292 -0.03 5.92 0.70
CA ARG A 292 0.56 5.60 2.00
C ARG A 292 0.69 6.84 2.87
N GLY A 293 1.10 7.98 2.31
CA GLY A 293 1.10 9.28 2.98
C GLY A 293 -0.25 9.62 3.60
N ALA A 294 -1.34 9.52 2.82
CA ALA A 294 -2.68 9.80 3.29
C ALA A 294 -3.11 8.87 4.44
N TYR A 295 -2.89 7.56 4.31
CA TYR A 295 -3.31 6.58 5.33
C TYR A 295 -2.51 6.71 6.63
N LEU A 296 -1.19 6.92 6.53
CA LEU A 296 -0.34 7.10 7.70
C LEU A 296 -0.62 8.43 8.39
N PHE A 297 -0.82 9.51 7.63
CA PHE A 297 -1.14 10.82 8.20
C PHE A 297 -2.51 10.83 8.87
N ALA A 298 -3.54 10.23 8.27
CA ALA A 298 -4.84 10.05 8.90
C ALA A 298 -4.74 9.25 10.21
N THR A 299 -3.94 8.18 10.23
CA THR A 299 -3.68 7.41 11.46
C THR A 299 -2.98 8.26 12.52
N TYR A 300 -1.98 9.06 12.14
CA TYR A 300 -1.27 9.97 13.03
C TYR A 300 -2.21 11.03 13.64
N LEU A 301 -3.09 11.64 12.82
CA LEU A 301 -4.06 12.64 13.28
C LEU A 301 -5.05 12.09 14.31
N ILE A 302 -5.32 10.78 14.31
CA ILE A 302 -6.15 10.12 15.31
C ILE A 302 -5.32 9.70 16.53
N VAL A 303 -4.19 9.03 16.31
CA VAL A 303 -3.41 8.38 17.37
C VAL A 303 -2.61 9.39 18.20
N SER A 304 -2.06 10.44 17.59
CA SER A 304 -1.24 11.43 18.31
C SER A 304 -2.05 12.19 19.39
N PRO A 305 -3.25 12.73 19.10
CA PRO A 305 -4.08 13.35 20.13
C PRO A 305 -4.47 12.37 21.24
N ILE A 306 -4.84 11.13 20.90
CA ILE A 306 -5.18 10.09 21.90
C ILE A 306 -4.00 9.89 22.86
N LEU A 307 -2.79 9.68 22.33
CA LEU A 307 -1.60 9.50 23.15
C LEU A 307 -1.30 10.72 24.01
N TYR A 308 -1.38 11.92 23.42
CA TYR A 308 -1.13 13.16 24.12
C TYR A 308 -2.11 13.37 25.28
N PHE A 309 -3.41 13.37 25.02
CA PHE A 309 -4.41 13.71 26.05
C PHE A 309 -4.56 12.63 27.12
N LEU A 310 -4.38 11.35 26.78
CA LEU A 310 -4.50 10.26 27.76
C LEU A 310 -3.25 10.09 28.62
N PHE A 311 -2.05 10.24 28.06
CA PHE A 311 -0.81 9.87 28.74
C PHE A 311 0.17 11.02 28.95
N PHE A 312 0.34 11.91 27.98
CA PHE A 312 1.45 12.88 28.02
C PHE A 312 1.08 14.30 28.45
N HIS A 313 -0.18 14.72 28.35
CA HIS A 313 -0.62 16.09 28.60
C HIS A 313 -0.32 16.57 30.03
N LYS A 314 -0.54 15.70 31.02
CA LYS A 314 -0.23 15.96 32.44
C LYS A 314 1.15 15.44 32.88
N SER A 315 1.97 14.96 31.95
CA SER A 315 3.29 14.40 32.25
C SER A 315 4.40 15.46 32.20
N PRO A 316 5.55 15.24 32.86
CA PRO A 316 6.72 16.10 32.74
C PRO A 316 7.26 16.22 31.31
N VAL A 317 6.97 15.23 30.45
CA VAL A 317 7.44 15.19 29.05
C VAL A 317 6.49 15.88 28.07
N ARG A 318 5.42 16.56 28.54
CA ARG A 318 4.44 17.23 27.66
C ARG A 318 5.08 18.20 26.65
N ARG A 319 6.05 19.02 27.11
CA ARG A 319 6.73 20.00 26.26
C ARG A 319 7.64 19.31 25.24
N HIS A 320 8.33 18.26 25.67
CA HIS A 320 9.16 17.42 24.81
C HIS A 320 8.33 16.74 23.72
N TYR A 321 7.13 16.25 24.05
CA TYR A 321 6.21 15.66 23.07
C TYR A 321 5.80 16.67 22.00
N LEU A 322 5.34 17.85 22.41
CA LEU A 322 4.91 18.90 21.48
C LEU A 322 6.08 19.42 20.64
N ALA A 323 7.23 19.69 21.25
CA ALA A 323 8.42 20.18 20.54
C ALA A 323 8.93 19.16 19.52
N ALA A 324 9.08 17.89 19.91
CA ALA A 324 9.53 16.84 18.97
C ALA A 324 8.51 16.57 17.87
N SER A 325 7.21 16.67 18.17
CA SER A 325 6.16 16.53 17.14
C SER A 325 6.21 17.68 16.14
N PHE A 326 6.34 18.92 16.63
CA PHE A 326 6.48 20.09 15.78
C PHE A 326 7.75 20.01 14.90
N LEU A 327 8.89 19.64 15.48
CA LEU A 327 10.14 19.46 14.74
C LEU A 327 10.01 18.34 13.69
N GLY A 328 9.37 17.22 14.02
CA GLY A 328 9.14 16.14 13.04
C GLY A 328 8.27 16.56 11.87
N LEU A 329 7.15 17.25 12.14
CA LEU A 329 6.28 17.80 11.09
C LEU A 329 7.01 18.85 10.25
N LEU A 330 7.74 19.77 10.87
CA LEU A 330 8.52 20.80 10.17
C LEU A 330 9.60 20.17 9.28
N SER A 331 10.36 19.19 9.79
CA SER A 331 11.36 18.47 9.00
C SER A 331 10.72 17.72 7.82
N ALA A 332 9.52 17.16 7.99
CA ALA A 332 8.80 16.52 6.90
C ALA A 332 8.39 17.55 5.83
N ILE A 333 7.88 18.73 6.22
CA ILE A 333 7.56 19.81 5.28
C ILE A 333 8.82 20.25 4.53
N LEU A 334 9.96 20.46 5.21
CA LEU A 334 11.21 20.83 4.54
C LEU A 334 11.68 19.77 3.54
N LEU A 335 11.56 18.48 3.89
CA LEU A 335 11.87 17.39 2.95
C LEU A 335 10.94 17.43 1.72
N LEU A 336 9.63 17.58 1.93
CA LEU A 336 8.67 17.68 0.83
C LEU A 336 8.96 18.89 -0.06
N ASN A 337 9.37 20.03 0.52
CA ASN A 337 9.75 21.22 -0.22
C ASN A 337 10.89 20.94 -1.22
N VAL A 338 11.91 20.20 -0.75
CA VAL A 338 13.04 19.79 -1.58
C VAL A 338 12.60 18.83 -2.67
N LEU A 339 11.78 17.82 -2.33
CA LEU A 339 11.29 16.84 -3.30
C LEU A 339 10.39 17.47 -4.36
N PHE A 340 9.58 18.45 -3.99
CA PHE A 340 8.65 19.16 -4.88
C PHE A 340 9.29 20.36 -5.57
N ARG A 341 10.57 20.68 -5.28
CA ARG A 341 11.25 21.89 -5.76
C ARG A 341 10.43 23.17 -5.52
N GLY A 342 9.76 23.24 -4.38
CA GLY A 342 8.89 24.37 -4.00
C GLY A 342 7.45 24.32 -4.51
N ALA A 343 7.07 23.35 -5.35
CA ALA A 343 5.72 23.24 -5.94
C ALA A 343 4.68 22.61 -5.00
N PHE A 344 4.54 23.13 -3.78
CA PHE A 344 3.55 22.65 -2.81
C PHE A 344 2.11 22.89 -3.26
N TYR A 345 1.86 24.06 -3.86
CA TYR A 345 0.53 24.41 -4.35
C TYR A 345 0.10 23.45 -5.46
N ASP A 346 0.96 23.24 -6.46
CA ASP A 346 0.69 22.32 -7.58
C ASP A 346 0.51 20.88 -7.09
N PHE A 347 1.35 20.43 -6.14
CA PHE A 347 1.15 19.14 -5.49
C PHE A 347 -0.22 19.04 -4.83
N PHE A 348 -0.61 20.05 -4.02
CA PHE A 348 -1.85 20.02 -3.27
C PHE A 348 -3.07 20.07 -4.19
N ASP A 349 -3.07 20.98 -5.16
CA ASP A 349 -4.14 21.16 -6.14
C ASP A 349 -4.34 19.88 -6.96
N TYR A 350 -3.27 19.38 -7.57
CA TYR A 350 -3.36 18.14 -8.35
C TYR A 350 -3.79 16.96 -7.47
N THR A 351 -3.13 16.73 -6.34
CA THR A 351 -3.28 15.48 -5.57
C THR A 351 -4.60 15.41 -4.81
N PHE A 352 -5.01 16.51 -4.17
CA PHE A 352 -6.16 16.51 -3.26
C PHE A 352 -7.42 17.13 -3.87
N LEU A 353 -7.29 18.08 -4.79
CA LEU A 353 -8.44 18.80 -5.36
C LEU A 353 -8.88 18.26 -6.72
N ILE A 354 -7.91 17.91 -7.57
CA ILE A 354 -8.20 17.44 -8.93
C ILE A 354 -8.27 15.91 -8.98
N LEU A 355 -7.19 15.22 -8.62
CA LEU A 355 -7.06 13.77 -8.79
C LEU A 355 -8.15 12.98 -8.07
N THR A 356 -8.52 13.39 -6.85
CA THR A 356 -9.57 12.74 -6.06
C THR A 356 -10.92 12.69 -6.75
N LYS A 357 -11.21 13.62 -7.68
CA LYS A 357 -12.49 13.71 -8.38
C LYS A 357 -12.60 12.78 -9.60
N TYR A 358 -11.47 12.33 -10.17
CA TYR A 358 -11.49 11.48 -11.38
C TYR A 358 -10.69 10.19 -11.29
N ARG A 359 -9.85 9.99 -10.26
CA ARG A 359 -9.01 8.79 -10.08
C ARG A 359 -9.80 7.50 -10.27
N GLU A 360 -10.99 7.42 -9.68
CA GLU A 360 -11.83 6.23 -9.73
C GLU A 360 -12.68 6.16 -11.00
N LEU A 361 -12.97 7.28 -11.64
CA LEU A 361 -13.61 7.26 -12.96
C LEU A 361 -12.63 6.77 -14.03
N MET A 362 -11.34 7.12 -13.90
CA MET A 362 -10.26 6.75 -14.81
C MET A 362 -10.00 5.25 -14.84
N GLY A 363 -10.09 4.60 -13.68
CA GLY A 363 -9.81 3.18 -13.57
C GLY A 363 -10.38 2.55 -12.31
N GLY A 364 -11.62 2.81 -11.94
CA GLY A 364 -12.29 2.07 -10.87
C GLY A 364 -13.01 0.83 -11.38
N PHE A 365 -13.30 -0.11 -10.50
CA PHE A 365 -14.19 -1.25 -10.76
C PHE A 365 -15.21 -1.36 -9.64
N ILE A 366 -16.40 -1.85 -9.98
CA ILE A 366 -17.44 -2.17 -9.00
C ILE A 366 -16.94 -3.29 -8.11
N TYR A 367 -17.04 -3.11 -6.78
CA TYR A 367 -16.57 -4.11 -5.83
C TYR A 367 -17.43 -5.39 -5.83
N PRO A 368 -16.86 -6.56 -6.19
CA PRO A 368 -17.63 -7.79 -6.36
C PRO A 368 -17.83 -8.50 -5.01
N VAL A 369 -18.64 -7.93 -4.13
CA VAL A 369 -18.86 -8.46 -2.76
C VAL A 369 -19.39 -9.90 -2.74
N TRP A 370 -20.04 -10.34 -3.82
CA TRP A 370 -20.60 -11.69 -3.94
C TRP A 370 -19.56 -12.74 -4.38
N ASP A 371 -18.36 -12.32 -4.81
CA ASP A 371 -17.22 -13.23 -4.94
C ASP A 371 -16.70 -13.56 -3.52
N ILE A 372 -16.70 -14.86 -3.19
CA ILE A 372 -16.34 -15.37 -1.85
C ILE A 372 -14.98 -14.86 -1.39
N ALA A 373 -14.01 -14.71 -2.30
CA ALA A 373 -12.68 -14.26 -1.95
C ALA A 373 -12.66 -12.78 -1.51
N TYR A 374 -13.44 -11.93 -2.19
CA TYR A 374 -13.60 -10.51 -1.83
C TYR A 374 -14.41 -10.38 -0.54
N LEU A 375 -15.52 -11.11 -0.43
CA LEU A 375 -16.35 -11.18 0.77
C LEU A 375 -15.53 -11.57 2.00
N ALA A 376 -14.71 -12.62 1.89
CA ALA A 376 -13.91 -13.15 2.99
C ALA A 376 -13.00 -12.08 3.62
N VAL A 377 -12.42 -11.20 2.81
CA VAL A 377 -11.58 -10.10 3.31
C VAL A 377 -12.43 -9.04 4.01
N CYS A 378 -13.57 -8.66 3.44
CA CYS A 378 -14.51 -7.73 4.08
C CYS A 378 -14.99 -8.27 5.45
N VAL A 379 -15.41 -9.55 5.49
CA VAL A 379 -15.81 -10.24 6.72
C VAL A 379 -14.67 -10.28 7.73
N LEU A 380 -13.42 -10.52 7.29
CA LEU A 380 -12.27 -10.53 8.19
C LEU A 380 -11.99 -9.15 8.81
N ILE A 381 -12.10 -8.08 8.03
CA ILE A 381 -11.97 -6.70 8.54
C ILE A 381 -13.10 -6.40 9.54
N ALA A 382 -14.34 -6.76 9.20
CA ALA A 382 -15.49 -6.61 10.10
C ALA A 382 -15.33 -7.44 11.38
N ALA A 383 -14.79 -8.66 11.31
CA ALA A 383 -14.53 -9.51 12.46
C ALA A 383 -13.47 -8.91 13.40
N ASN A 384 -12.37 -8.38 12.83
CA ASN A 384 -11.35 -7.67 13.60
C ASN A 384 -11.95 -6.44 14.31
N ALA A 385 -12.76 -5.64 13.60
CA ALA A 385 -13.42 -4.48 14.18
C ALA A 385 -14.45 -4.85 15.26
N PHE A 386 -15.22 -5.92 15.03
CA PHE A 386 -16.16 -6.45 15.99
C PHE A 386 -15.46 -6.87 17.27
N TRP A 387 -14.31 -7.56 17.14
CA TRP A 387 -13.50 -7.95 18.29
C TRP A 387 -12.97 -6.74 19.07
N VAL A 388 -12.41 -5.73 18.37
CA VAL A 388 -11.89 -4.51 19.01
C VAL A 388 -13.01 -3.73 19.70
N THR A 389 -14.17 -3.59 19.04
CA THR A 389 -15.35 -2.92 19.59
C THR A 389 -15.91 -3.67 20.80
N TYR A 390 -15.97 -5.00 20.73
CA TYR A 390 -16.33 -5.85 21.87
C TYR A 390 -15.43 -5.60 23.08
N LYS A 391 -14.12 -5.45 22.86
CA LYS A 391 -13.17 -5.11 23.92
C LYS A 391 -13.38 -3.71 24.49
N PHE A 392 -13.68 -2.73 23.66
CA PHE A 392 -14.03 -1.40 24.14
C PHE A 392 -15.32 -1.41 24.98
N ILE A 393 -16.39 -2.08 24.51
CA ILE A 393 -17.66 -2.20 25.25
C ILE A 393 -17.46 -2.99 26.56
N GLN A 394 -16.58 -3.99 26.56
CA GLN A 394 -16.22 -4.70 27.79
C GLN A 394 -15.63 -3.75 28.84
N GLU A 395 -14.68 -2.88 28.46
CA GLU A 395 -14.12 -1.89 29.38
C GLU A 395 -15.16 -0.84 29.79
N LEU A 396 -16.09 -0.48 28.89
CA LEU A 396 -17.21 0.41 29.21
C LEU A 396 -18.13 -0.18 30.27
N TYR A 397 -18.48 -1.47 30.14
CA TYR A 397 -19.26 -2.19 31.14
C TYR A 397 -18.54 -2.29 32.49
N LEU A 398 -17.24 -2.60 32.50
CA LEU A 398 -16.45 -2.73 33.73
C LEU A 398 -16.23 -1.41 34.47
N ASN A 399 -16.41 -0.28 33.80
CA ASN A 399 -16.31 1.06 34.39
C ASN A 399 -17.68 1.72 34.58
N ASP A 400 -18.73 0.93 34.78
CA ASP A 400 -20.11 1.40 35.03
C ASP A 400 -20.62 2.39 33.96
N GLY A 401 -20.26 2.17 32.70
CA GLY A 401 -20.64 3.04 31.58
C GLY A 401 -19.85 4.34 31.47
N LYS A 402 -18.84 4.58 32.33
CA LYS A 402 -18.04 5.81 32.30
C LYS A 402 -17.05 5.79 31.13
N LEU A 403 -17.32 6.60 30.10
CA LEU A 403 -16.56 6.63 28.85
C LEU A 403 -15.07 6.90 29.02
N ARG A 404 -14.69 7.93 29.79
CA ARG A 404 -13.29 8.36 29.92
C ARG A 404 -12.37 7.29 30.54
N PRO A 405 -12.69 6.71 31.72
CA PRO A 405 -11.85 5.65 32.30
C PRO A 405 -11.87 4.37 31.44
N ALA A 406 -13.02 4.02 30.85
CA ALA A 406 -13.13 2.88 29.94
C ALA A 406 -12.23 3.04 28.71
N PHE A 407 -12.28 4.20 28.06
CA PHE A 407 -11.45 4.49 26.88
C PHE A 407 -9.97 4.47 27.21
N ARG A 408 -9.57 5.05 28.36
CA ARG A 408 -8.18 4.98 28.82
C ARG A 408 -7.72 3.54 29.04
N GLN A 409 -8.48 2.73 29.77
CA GLN A 409 -8.14 1.32 30.05
C GLN A 409 -8.13 0.49 28.76
N PHE A 410 -9.06 0.75 27.84
CA PHE A 410 -9.09 0.12 26.52
C PHE A 410 -7.80 0.41 25.75
N ILE A 411 -7.39 1.68 25.67
CA ILE A 411 -6.13 2.04 25.02
C ILE A 411 -4.93 1.39 25.75
N GLU A 412 -4.88 1.41 27.07
CA GLU A 412 -3.82 0.76 27.86
C GLU A 412 -3.71 -0.76 27.60
N LYS A 413 -4.79 -1.44 27.23
CA LYS A 413 -4.80 -2.89 26.98
C LYS A 413 -4.66 -3.27 25.49
N TYR A 414 -5.26 -2.46 24.61
CA TYR A 414 -5.55 -2.81 23.22
C TYR A 414 -5.02 -1.79 22.19
N PHE A 415 -4.07 -0.93 22.58
CA PHE A 415 -3.53 0.12 21.70
C PHE A 415 -3.01 -0.41 20.34
N MET A 416 -2.29 -1.53 20.34
CA MET A 416 -1.73 -2.10 19.11
C MET A 416 -2.83 -2.62 18.17
N GLU A 417 -3.85 -3.29 18.72
CA GLU A 417 -5.01 -3.76 17.98
C GLU A 417 -5.79 -2.59 17.37
N PHE A 418 -5.96 -1.50 18.13
CA PHE A 418 -6.61 -0.28 17.67
C PHE A 418 -5.84 0.37 16.50
N CYS A 419 -4.53 0.57 16.63
CA CYS A 419 -3.70 1.17 15.57
C CYS A 419 -3.67 0.31 14.30
N LEU A 420 -3.52 -1.01 14.43
CA LEU A 420 -3.54 -1.93 13.29
C LEU A 420 -4.92 -1.97 12.61
N LEU A 421 -6.02 -1.84 13.37
CA LEU A 421 -7.36 -1.77 12.81
C LEU A 421 -7.57 -0.50 11.99
N LEU A 422 -7.18 0.67 12.52
CA LEU A 422 -7.25 1.94 11.80
C LEU A 422 -6.52 1.85 10.45
N MET A 423 -5.29 1.35 10.46
CA MET A 423 -4.51 1.22 9.24
C MET A 423 -5.08 0.15 8.29
N SER A 424 -5.62 -0.96 8.81
CA SER A 424 -6.31 -1.97 8.01
C SER A 424 -7.50 -1.37 7.25
N VAL A 425 -8.33 -0.56 7.92
CA VAL A 425 -9.49 0.11 7.29
C VAL A 425 -9.03 1.14 6.25
N PHE A 426 -8.05 1.99 6.57
CA PHE A 426 -7.56 3.00 5.63
C PHE A 426 -6.89 2.38 4.40
N PHE A 427 -6.07 1.34 4.56
CA PHE A 427 -5.43 0.68 3.42
C PHE A 427 -6.44 0.00 2.51
N TYR A 428 -7.54 -0.50 3.08
CA TYR A 428 -8.60 -1.14 2.31
C TYR A 428 -9.31 -0.19 1.36
N ARG A 429 -9.21 1.12 1.57
CA ARG A 429 -9.76 2.13 0.67
C ARG A 429 -9.22 2.02 -0.76
N SER A 430 -7.95 1.62 -0.94
CA SER A 430 -7.39 1.41 -2.28
C SER A 430 -8.07 0.23 -3.01
N ALA A 431 -8.43 -0.82 -2.28
CA ALA A 431 -9.13 -1.98 -2.84
C ALA A 431 -10.59 -1.65 -3.21
N LEU A 432 -11.22 -0.70 -2.52
CA LEU A 432 -12.57 -0.22 -2.86
C LEU A 432 -12.57 0.75 -4.05
N GLY A 433 -11.47 1.48 -4.27
CA GLY A 433 -11.36 2.40 -5.41
C GLY A 433 -10.94 1.70 -6.72
N ARG A 434 -10.18 0.61 -6.62
CA ARG A 434 -9.82 -0.27 -7.74
C ARG A 434 -10.08 -1.71 -7.31
N SER A 435 -11.29 -2.19 -7.57
CA SER A 435 -11.80 -3.45 -7.03
C SER A 435 -11.34 -4.70 -7.79
N ASP A 436 -10.04 -4.79 -8.07
CA ASP A 436 -9.41 -6.01 -8.57
C ASP A 436 -8.60 -6.74 -7.49
N TRP A 437 -8.30 -8.01 -7.73
CA TRP A 437 -7.68 -8.84 -6.72
C TRP A 437 -6.24 -8.42 -6.38
N MET A 438 -5.51 -7.83 -7.33
CA MET A 438 -4.17 -7.32 -7.03
C MET A 438 -4.26 -6.23 -5.96
N HIS A 439 -5.25 -5.34 -6.09
CA HIS A 439 -5.52 -4.25 -5.15
C HIS A 439 -6.01 -4.74 -3.79
N VAL A 440 -6.89 -5.74 -3.75
CA VAL A 440 -7.24 -6.43 -2.50
C VAL A 440 -6.00 -7.02 -1.84
N GLY A 441 -5.15 -7.70 -2.60
CA GLY A 441 -3.96 -8.38 -2.08
C GLY A 441 -2.94 -7.46 -1.41
N TYR A 442 -2.69 -6.26 -1.95
CA TYR A 442 -1.73 -5.32 -1.33
C TYR A 442 -2.36 -4.36 -0.30
N SER A 443 -3.69 -4.28 -0.24
CA SER A 443 -4.40 -3.51 0.79
C SER A 443 -4.70 -4.31 2.05
N SER A 444 -4.66 -5.64 1.99
CA SER A 444 -5.02 -6.54 3.10
C SER A 444 -3.91 -6.98 4.07
N PRO A 445 -2.57 -6.75 3.87
CA PRO A 445 -1.57 -7.33 4.77
C PRO A 445 -1.74 -6.97 6.25
N LEU A 446 -2.12 -5.73 6.57
CA LEU A 446 -2.33 -5.28 7.95
C LEU A 446 -3.56 -5.94 8.59
N THR A 447 -4.59 -6.24 7.80
CA THR A 447 -5.75 -7.02 8.24
C THR A 447 -5.32 -8.41 8.72
N TYR A 448 -4.50 -9.11 7.94
CA TYR A 448 -4.01 -10.44 8.30
C TYR A 448 -3.07 -10.40 9.51
N ILE A 449 -2.18 -9.41 9.59
CA ILE A 449 -1.30 -9.21 10.75
C ILE A 449 -2.15 -8.99 12.01
N LEU A 450 -3.18 -8.14 11.94
CA LEU A 450 -4.09 -7.91 13.06
C LEU A 450 -4.81 -9.18 13.49
N SER A 451 -5.40 -9.93 12.54
CA SER A 451 -6.10 -11.18 12.85
C SER A 451 -5.18 -12.20 13.51
N MET A 452 -3.96 -12.39 12.98
CA MET A 452 -2.98 -13.28 13.60
C MET A 452 -2.55 -12.78 14.98
N TYR A 453 -2.35 -11.47 15.15
CA TYR A 453 -2.01 -10.89 16.44
C TYR A 453 -3.12 -11.12 17.48
N ILE A 454 -4.38 -10.90 17.12
CA ILE A 454 -5.54 -11.16 17.98
C ILE A 454 -5.59 -12.65 18.38
N LEU A 455 -5.53 -13.54 17.39
CA LEU A 455 -5.58 -14.99 17.60
C LEU A 455 -4.46 -15.46 18.52
N ILE A 456 -3.23 -14.99 18.28
CA ILE A 456 -2.07 -15.40 19.06
C ILE A 456 -2.13 -14.84 20.48
N LYS A 457 -2.28 -13.52 20.63
CA LYS A 457 -2.21 -12.83 21.93
C LYS A 457 -3.33 -13.24 22.86
N HIS A 458 -4.57 -13.34 22.36
CA HIS A 458 -5.75 -13.50 23.22
C HIS A 458 -6.26 -14.93 23.33
N TYR A 459 -5.88 -15.82 22.41
CA TYR A 459 -6.38 -17.21 22.40
C TYR A 459 -5.25 -18.22 22.51
N LEU A 460 -4.28 -18.18 21.60
CA LEU A 460 -3.22 -19.19 21.54
C LEU A 460 -2.26 -19.10 22.74
N TYR A 461 -1.88 -17.90 23.17
CA TYR A 461 -0.92 -17.70 24.26
C TYR A 461 -1.39 -18.36 25.56
N GLY A 462 -2.56 -17.96 26.07
CA GLY A 462 -3.11 -18.51 27.31
C GLY A 462 -3.44 -20.01 27.22
N PHE A 463 -3.74 -20.51 26.02
CA PHE A 463 -3.91 -21.95 25.79
C PHE A 463 -2.58 -22.72 25.95
N LEU A 464 -1.51 -22.25 25.30
CA LEU A 464 -0.18 -22.89 25.33
C LEU A 464 0.56 -22.73 26.66
N GLN A 465 0.12 -21.81 27.54
CA GLN A 465 0.72 -21.64 28.88
C GLN A 465 0.21 -22.63 29.92
N ARG A 466 -0.85 -23.40 29.65
CA ARG A 466 -1.35 -24.39 30.62
C ARG A 466 -0.36 -25.54 30.77
N GLU A 467 -0.08 -25.97 32.00
CA GLU A 467 0.89 -27.04 32.30
C GLU A 467 0.71 -28.31 31.44
N ARG A 468 -0.54 -28.75 31.22
CA ARG A 468 -0.83 -29.91 30.37
C ARG A 468 -0.31 -29.81 28.93
N PHE A 469 -0.08 -28.60 28.42
CA PHE A 469 0.43 -28.33 27.07
C PHE A 469 1.92 -27.99 27.05
N ARG A 470 2.64 -28.11 28.18
CA ARG A 470 4.07 -27.79 28.26
C ARG A 470 4.90 -28.58 27.25
N ASN A 471 4.65 -29.89 27.11
CA ASN A 471 5.36 -30.75 26.15
C ASN A 471 4.99 -30.37 24.70
N PHE A 472 3.70 -30.16 24.41
CA PHE A 472 3.24 -29.71 23.10
C PHE A 472 3.89 -28.38 22.70
N ARG A 473 3.98 -27.42 23.63
CA ARG A 473 4.64 -26.13 23.39
C ARG A 473 6.13 -26.31 23.06
N LYS A 474 6.84 -27.18 23.76
CA LYS A 474 8.26 -27.50 23.45
C LYS A 474 8.38 -28.08 22.04
N ILE A 475 7.55 -29.07 21.70
CA ILE A 475 7.52 -29.68 20.36
C ILE A 475 7.24 -28.62 19.30
N LEU A 476 6.25 -27.75 19.52
CA LEU A 476 5.91 -26.67 18.60
C LEU A 476 7.08 -25.70 18.38
N VAL A 477 7.80 -25.33 19.45
CA VAL A 477 9.01 -24.49 19.37
C VAL A 477 10.08 -25.15 18.50
N TYR A 478 10.38 -26.43 18.73
CA TYR A 478 11.37 -27.15 17.93
C TYR A 478 10.92 -27.30 16.48
N ALA A 479 9.65 -27.63 16.24
CA ALA A 479 9.08 -27.78 14.91
C ALA A 479 9.14 -26.46 14.12
N VAL A 480 8.71 -25.34 14.71
CA VAL A 480 8.79 -24.02 14.08
C VAL A 480 10.24 -23.62 13.81
N THR A 481 11.15 -23.85 14.76
CA THR A 481 12.58 -23.55 14.59
C THR A 481 13.18 -24.40 13.46
N PHE A 482 12.86 -25.69 13.40
CA PHE A 482 13.27 -26.59 12.34
C PHE A 482 12.75 -26.12 10.97
N ILE A 483 11.45 -25.78 10.87
CA ILE A 483 10.85 -25.23 9.64
C ILE A 483 11.56 -23.95 9.20
N VAL A 484 11.88 -23.04 10.13
CA VAL A 484 12.61 -21.80 9.84
C VAL A 484 14.00 -22.12 9.28
N ILE A 485 14.74 -23.04 9.90
CA ILE A 485 16.07 -23.45 9.44
C ILE A 485 15.97 -24.07 8.04
N VAL A 486 15.11 -25.07 7.85
CA VAL A 486 14.92 -25.75 6.55
C VAL A 486 14.50 -24.76 5.46
N THR A 487 13.57 -23.85 5.76
CA THR A 487 13.12 -22.81 4.81
C THR A 487 14.26 -21.85 4.46
N SER A 488 15.08 -21.47 5.44
CA SER A 488 16.22 -20.57 5.22
C SER A 488 17.30 -21.26 4.38
N VAL A 489 17.70 -22.48 4.73
CA VAL A 489 18.70 -23.27 4.00
C VAL A 489 18.23 -23.58 2.58
N GLY A 490 17.00 -24.06 2.43
CA GLY A 490 16.38 -24.28 1.11
C GLY A 490 16.25 -23.00 0.30
N GLY A 491 16.00 -21.87 0.96
CA GLY A 491 16.00 -20.53 0.37
C GLY A 491 17.37 -20.12 -0.17
N VAL A 492 18.45 -20.32 0.60
CA VAL A 492 19.83 -20.08 0.16
C VAL A 492 20.20 -21.00 -1.01
N TYR A 493 19.92 -22.29 -0.89
CA TYR A 493 20.16 -23.26 -1.96
C TYR A 493 19.45 -22.85 -3.26
N ARG A 494 18.20 -22.38 -3.18
CA ARG A 494 17.46 -21.89 -4.34
C ARG A 494 18.05 -20.59 -4.90
N ILE A 495 18.49 -19.66 -4.04
CA ILE A 495 19.17 -18.44 -4.48
C ILE A 495 20.41 -18.77 -5.30
N TYR A 496 21.24 -19.69 -4.80
CA TYR A 496 22.43 -20.17 -5.49
C TYR A 496 22.09 -20.92 -6.78
N LYS A 497 21.28 -21.99 -6.71
CA LYS A 497 20.95 -22.86 -7.85
C LYS A 497 20.29 -22.11 -9.01
N LYS A 498 19.45 -21.10 -8.72
CA LYS A 498 18.73 -20.35 -9.75
C LYS A 498 19.41 -19.02 -10.13
N ASP A 499 20.59 -18.75 -9.58
CA ASP A 499 21.31 -17.47 -9.71
C ASP A 499 20.39 -16.26 -9.47
N LEU A 500 19.70 -16.27 -8.34
CA LEU A 500 18.72 -15.23 -8.03
C LEU A 500 19.40 -13.89 -7.74
N ILE A 501 20.65 -13.85 -7.28
CA ILE A 501 21.33 -12.58 -7.02
C ILE A 501 21.46 -11.77 -8.31
N THR A 502 22.03 -12.37 -9.36
CA THR A 502 22.16 -11.70 -10.67
C THR A 502 20.79 -11.32 -11.25
N LYS A 503 19.79 -12.19 -11.12
CA LYS A 503 18.43 -11.92 -11.62
C LYS A 503 17.68 -10.85 -10.83
N ARG A 504 17.92 -10.71 -9.52
CA ARG A 504 17.24 -9.71 -8.68
C ARG A 504 17.95 -8.36 -8.71
N PHE A 505 19.26 -8.35 -8.93
CA PHE A 505 20.09 -7.16 -8.95
C PHE A 505 20.83 -7.05 -10.30
N PRO A 506 20.11 -6.85 -11.42
CA PRO A 506 20.68 -6.97 -12.76
C PRO A 506 21.41 -5.69 -13.20
N VAL A 507 22.27 -5.12 -12.35
CA VAL A 507 22.99 -3.86 -12.58
C VAL A 507 23.90 -3.91 -13.82
N LYS A 508 24.41 -5.11 -14.16
CA LYS A 508 25.32 -5.32 -15.29
C LYS A 508 24.63 -5.71 -16.61
N VAL A 509 23.31 -5.86 -16.60
CA VAL A 509 22.54 -6.28 -17.78
C VAL A 509 22.28 -5.06 -18.66
N LYS A 510 22.53 -5.19 -19.96
CA LYS A 510 22.34 -4.08 -20.90
C LYS A 510 20.85 -3.81 -21.14
N ASP A 511 20.48 -2.55 -21.32
CA ASP A 511 19.09 -2.17 -21.61
C ASP A 511 18.51 -2.89 -22.84
N SER A 512 19.35 -3.19 -23.84
CA SER A 512 18.96 -3.96 -25.03
C SER A 512 18.44 -5.37 -24.74
N GLU A 513 18.75 -5.93 -23.57
CA GLU A 513 18.24 -7.24 -23.12
C GLU A 513 16.87 -7.14 -22.45
N PHE A 514 16.52 -5.96 -21.91
CA PHE A 514 15.20 -5.70 -21.34
C PHE A 514 14.21 -5.19 -22.38
N ILE A 515 14.66 -4.30 -23.26
CA ILE A 515 13.83 -3.66 -24.29
C ILE A 515 13.25 -4.72 -25.23
N LEU A 516 11.93 -4.65 -25.42
CA LEU A 516 11.19 -5.53 -26.32
C LEU A 516 11.77 -5.44 -27.74
N ALA A 517 11.91 -6.58 -28.42
CA ALA A 517 12.50 -6.64 -29.76
C ALA A 517 11.84 -5.67 -30.73
N LYS A 518 10.51 -5.62 -30.71
CA LYS A 518 9.66 -4.73 -31.51
C LYS A 518 9.85 -3.23 -31.26
N TYR A 519 10.53 -2.83 -30.17
CA TYR A 519 10.82 -1.41 -29.90
C TYR A 519 12.17 -0.97 -30.44
N LYS A 520 13.09 -1.91 -30.65
CA LYS A 520 14.50 -1.57 -30.97
C LYS A 520 14.62 -0.79 -32.27
N ALA A 521 13.92 -1.20 -33.33
CA ALA A 521 13.95 -0.52 -34.62
C ALA A 521 13.35 0.88 -34.53
N THR A 522 12.22 1.03 -33.81
CA THR A 522 11.56 2.32 -33.58
C THR A 522 12.43 3.28 -32.77
N ILE A 523 13.08 2.79 -31.70
CA ILE A 523 14.02 3.59 -30.90
C ILE A 523 15.19 4.08 -31.76
N ALA A 524 15.79 3.19 -32.56
CA ALA A 524 16.89 3.55 -33.45
C ALA A 524 16.45 4.58 -34.50
N PHE A 525 15.26 4.39 -35.09
CA PHE A 525 14.69 5.34 -36.03
C PHE A 525 14.53 6.73 -35.40
N LEU A 526 13.88 6.83 -34.23
CA LEU A 526 13.66 8.12 -33.57
C LEU A 526 14.97 8.82 -33.22
N LYS A 527 15.95 8.10 -32.65
CA LYS A 527 17.27 8.66 -32.32
C LYS A 527 18.03 9.20 -33.54
N ASN A 528 17.91 8.52 -34.68
CA ASN A 528 18.64 8.92 -35.89
C ASN A 528 17.94 10.02 -36.70
N ASN A 529 16.66 10.30 -36.43
CA ASN A 529 15.83 11.19 -37.26
C ASN A 529 15.25 12.41 -36.52
N LEU A 530 15.51 12.54 -35.22
CA LEU A 530 15.20 13.73 -34.41
C LEU A 530 16.45 14.61 -34.28
N LYS A 531 16.31 15.90 -34.59
CA LYS A 531 17.29 16.94 -34.26
C LYS A 531 17.13 17.41 -32.81
N ASP A 532 18.13 18.08 -32.26
CA ASP A 532 18.13 18.56 -30.87
C ASP A 532 16.92 19.47 -30.52
N ASN A 533 16.44 20.25 -31.49
CA ASN A 533 15.29 21.14 -31.34
C ASN A 533 13.94 20.50 -31.71
N GLU A 534 13.94 19.27 -32.23
CA GLU A 534 12.73 18.53 -32.59
C GLU A 534 12.30 17.65 -31.40
N LYS A 535 10.99 17.48 -31.25
CA LYS A 535 10.38 16.74 -30.14
C LYS A 535 9.62 15.53 -30.66
N PHE A 536 9.55 14.52 -29.82
CA PHE A 536 8.72 13.34 -29.99
C PHE A 536 7.58 13.33 -28.98
N PHE A 537 6.39 12.94 -29.42
CA PHE A 537 5.25 12.68 -28.56
C PHE A 537 4.78 11.24 -28.72
N THR A 538 4.38 10.59 -27.63
CA THR A 538 3.68 9.30 -27.72
C THR A 538 2.21 9.49 -27.34
N PHE A 539 1.32 9.04 -28.23
CA PHE A 539 -0.11 8.89 -27.96
C PHE A 539 -0.41 7.55 -27.26
N THR A 540 0.62 6.70 -27.09
CA THR A 540 0.56 5.53 -26.21
C THR A 540 0.68 5.96 -24.75
N ASN A 541 0.30 5.08 -23.82
CA ASN A 541 0.43 5.38 -22.38
C ASN A 541 1.82 5.06 -21.81
N GLU A 542 2.79 4.77 -22.66
CA GLU A 542 4.08 4.22 -22.26
C GLU A 542 5.14 5.32 -22.09
N ALA A 543 5.26 5.86 -20.89
CA ALA A 543 6.28 6.87 -20.60
C ALA A 543 7.73 6.38 -20.79
N SER A 544 7.96 5.07 -20.95
CA SER A 544 9.31 4.52 -21.20
C SER A 544 9.96 5.05 -22.49
N TRP A 545 9.16 5.48 -23.48
CA TRP A 545 9.70 6.04 -24.72
C TRP A 545 10.60 7.25 -24.47
N TYR A 546 10.24 8.12 -23.53
CA TYR A 546 11.03 9.28 -23.13
C TYR A 546 12.39 8.90 -22.55
N TYR A 547 12.46 7.79 -21.81
CA TYR A 547 13.73 7.20 -21.35
C TYR A 547 14.55 6.65 -22.50
N PHE A 548 13.92 5.93 -23.44
CA PHE A 548 14.65 5.33 -24.56
C PHE A 548 15.30 6.36 -25.48
N ILE A 549 14.59 7.45 -25.78
CA ILE A 549 15.08 8.52 -26.66
C ILE A 549 15.89 9.59 -25.91
N ASP A 550 15.92 9.53 -24.58
CA ASP A 550 16.58 10.48 -23.68
C ASP A 550 16.10 11.94 -23.86
N GLN A 551 14.78 12.11 -23.96
CA GLN A 551 14.14 13.42 -24.12
C GLN A 551 12.96 13.54 -23.15
N PRO A 552 12.82 14.66 -22.42
CA PRO A 552 11.63 14.92 -21.60
C PRO A 552 10.34 14.88 -22.42
N ALA A 553 9.23 14.56 -21.75
CA ALA A 553 7.93 14.59 -22.39
C ALA A 553 7.63 16.02 -22.87
N PRO A 554 7.10 16.22 -24.09
CA PRO A 554 6.79 17.55 -24.61
C PRO A 554 5.53 18.16 -24.00
N THR A 555 4.87 17.43 -23.09
CA THR A 555 3.67 17.86 -22.37
C THR A 555 3.83 17.56 -20.90
N ARG A 556 2.98 18.16 -20.06
CA ARG A 556 2.92 17.86 -18.62
C ARG A 556 2.56 16.40 -18.29
N PHE A 557 2.19 15.58 -19.27
CA PHE A 557 1.69 14.23 -19.08
C PHE A 557 2.60 13.18 -19.73
N PRO A 558 3.72 12.80 -19.10
CA PRO A 558 4.54 11.69 -19.58
C PRO A 558 3.75 10.40 -19.77
N VAL A 559 2.70 10.18 -18.96
CA VAL A 559 1.72 9.12 -19.13
C VAL A 559 0.39 9.78 -19.51
N LEU A 560 -0.06 9.56 -20.74
CA LEU A 560 -1.24 10.24 -21.28
C LEU A 560 -2.52 9.90 -20.50
N LEU A 561 -2.60 8.71 -19.87
CA LEU A 561 -3.67 8.31 -18.95
C LEU A 561 -3.98 9.34 -17.86
N PHE A 562 -3.03 10.19 -17.47
CA PHE A 562 -3.29 11.19 -16.43
C PHE A 562 -4.02 12.43 -16.98
N ALA A 563 -4.09 12.57 -18.30
CA ALA A 563 -4.76 13.65 -19.03
C ALA A 563 -6.19 13.30 -19.48
N MET A 564 -6.86 12.30 -18.87
CA MET A 564 -8.22 11.91 -19.29
C MET A 564 -9.29 13.02 -19.19
N PRO A 565 -9.29 13.92 -18.18
CA PRO A 565 -10.24 15.03 -18.15
C PRO A 565 -10.15 15.91 -19.40
N HIS A 566 -11.29 16.37 -19.94
CA HIS A 566 -11.29 17.20 -21.15
C HIS A 566 -10.35 18.42 -21.08
N PHE A 567 -10.32 19.11 -19.95
CA PHE A 567 -9.42 20.27 -19.76
C PHE A 567 -7.93 19.90 -19.79
N TYR A 568 -7.55 18.68 -19.39
CA TYR A 568 -6.18 18.20 -19.54
C TYR A 568 -5.88 17.69 -20.96
N GLN A 569 -6.88 17.19 -21.68
CA GLN A 569 -6.70 16.91 -23.11
C GLN A 569 -6.46 18.20 -23.90
N GLU A 570 -7.18 19.28 -23.56
CA GLU A 570 -6.95 20.61 -24.12
C GLU A 570 -5.54 21.12 -23.77
N GLU A 571 -5.09 20.95 -22.53
CA GLU A 571 -3.72 21.29 -22.10
C GLU A 571 -2.66 20.53 -22.93
N VAL A 572 -2.84 19.22 -23.13
CA VAL A 572 -1.99 18.41 -24.02
C VAL A 572 -1.95 19.00 -25.42
N VAL A 573 -3.09 19.36 -26.01
CA VAL A 573 -3.15 19.96 -27.34
C VAL A 573 -2.41 21.30 -27.41
N GLU A 574 -2.54 22.15 -26.38
CA GLU A 574 -1.82 23.43 -26.31
C GLU A 574 -0.30 23.22 -26.19
N ASP A 575 0.15 22.25 -25.41
CA ASP A 575 1.57 21.89 -25.31
C ASP A 575 2.10 21.39 -26.66
N LEU A 576 1.35 20.53 -27.37
CA LEU A 576 1.73 20.02 -28.69
C LEU A 576 1.77 21.10 -29.79
N LYS A 577 0.99 22.17 -29.65
CA LYS A 577 1.05 23.34 -30.56
C LYS A 577 2.30 24.17 -30.34
N LYS A 578 2.70 24.36 -29.09
CA LYS A 578 3.88 25.13 -28.70
C LYS A 578 5.18 24.36 -28.97
N ALA A 579 5.15 23.04 -28.80
CA ALA A 579 6.31 22.20 -29.00
C ALA A 579 6.54 21.89 -30.50
N ASN A 580 7.82 21.84 -30.90
CA ASN A 580 8.24 21.45 -32.24
C ASN A 580 8.17 19.92 -32.41
N ILE A 581 6.97 19.35 -32.33
CA ILE A 581 6.73 17.90 -32.46
C ILE A 581 6.85 17.49 -33.92
N LYS A 582 7.84 16.64 -34.22
CA LYS A 582 8.06 16.09 -35.56
C LYS A 582 7.38 14.74 -35.74
N TYR A 583 7.62 13.83 -34.79
CA TYR A 583 7.09 12.48 -34.81
C TYR A 583 6.13 12.24 -33.65
N VAL A 584 5.07 11.49 -33.96
CA VAL A 584 4.13 10.96 -32.99
C VAL A 584 4.15 9.43 -33.08
N LEU A 585 4.42 8.75 -31.96
CA LEU A 585 4.08 7.34 -31.85
C LEU A 585 2.58 7.23 -31.58
N TYR A 586 1.83 6.85 -32.60
CA TYR A 586 0.37 6.88 -32.57
C TYR A 586 -0.23 5.67 -31.85
N THR A 587 0.23 4.46 -32.19
CA THR A 587 -0.23 3.21 -31.57
C THR A 587 0.83 2.13 -31.70
N ASN A 588 0.71 1.09 -30.87
CA ASN A 588 1.42 -0.17 -31.04
C ASN A 588 0.54 -1.35 -30.60
N SER A 589 1.07 -2.57 -30.66
CA SER A 589 0.34 -3.79 -30.25
C SER A 589 0.58 -4.17 -28.78
N ASP A 590 1.17 -3.30 -27.95
CA ASP A 590 1.40 -3.62 -26.54
C ASP A 590 0.09 -3.72 -25.77
N TRP A 591 0.09 -4.54 -24.71
CA TRP A 591 -1.13 -4.90 -23.98
C TRP A 591 -1.86 -3.69 -23.39
N TYR A 592 -1.17 -2.57 -23.21
CA TYR A 592 -1.74 -1.34 -22.67
C TYR A 592 -2.43 -0.47 -23.73
N ASP A 593 -2.02 -0.56 -25.00
CA ASP A 593 -2.57 0.25 -26.10
C ASP A 593 -3.40 -0.58 -27.10
N SER A 594 -3.30 -1.91 -27.05
CA SER A 594 -4.08 -2.82 -27.88
C SER A 594 -5.49 -3.06 -27.32
N VAL A 595 -6.48 -2.96 -28.21
CA VAL A 595 -7.89 -3.35 -27.96
C VAL A 595 -8.04 -4.88 -27.83
N SER A 596 -7.00 -5.65 -28.15
CA SER A 596 -7.07 -7.06 -28.48
C SER A 596 -6.60 -8.05 -27.40
N GLY A 597 -6.88 -7.81 -26.11
CA GLY A 597 -7.13 -8.98 -25.22
C GLY A 597 -6.48 -9.06 -23.83
N PHE A 598 -5.86 -8.00 -23.30
CA PHE A 598 -5.63 -7.90 -21.84
C PHE A 598 -5.91 -6.47 -21.38
N ASN A 599 -7.18 -6.12 -21.53
CA ASN A 599 -7.79 -4.83 -21.22
C ASN A 599 -7.33 -4.22 -19.90
N PHE A 600 -6.60 -3.10 -19.96
CA PHE A 600 -6.78 -2.05 -18.95
C PHE A 600 -8.16 -1.43 -19.21
N ASP A 601 -9.17 -2.08 -18.65
CA ASP A 601 -10.59 -1.67 -18.64
C ASP A 601 -11.34 -1.73 -19.98
N GLY A 602 -10.65 -1.96 -21.11
CA GLY A 602 -11.28 -2.29 -22.40
C GLY A 602 -11.52 -1.11 -23.34
N PHE A 603 -10.80 0.00 -23.12
CA PHE A 603 -10.95 1.23 -23.91
C PHE A 603 -9.64 1.63 -24.56
N SER A 604 -9.66 1.89 -25.88
CA SER A 604 -8.52 2.43 -26.63
C SER A 604 -8.23 3.89 -26.28
N ASN A 605 -7.02 4.36 -26.56
CA ASN A 605 -6.68 5.78 -26.42
C ASN A 605 -7.51 6.68 -27.34
N GLU A 606 -7.93 6.17 -28.50
CA GLU A 606 -8.82 6.90 -29.41
C GLU A 606 -10.16 7.25 -28.76
N VAL A 607 -10.69 6.34 -27.93
CA VAL A 607 -11.94 6.54 -27.17
C VAL A 607 -11.69 7.40 -25.92
N ARG A 608 -10.53 7.23 -25.28
CA ARG A 608 -10.19 7.96 -24.04
C ARG A 608 -9.83 9.42 -24.27
N PHE A 609 -9.22 9.75 -25.41
CA PHE A 609 -8.66 11.08 -25.69
C PHE A 609 -9.15 11.69 -27.02
N PRO A 610 -10.47 11.88 -27.20
CA PRO A 610 -11.02 12.39 -28.46
C PRO A 610 -10.46 13.76 -28.85
N VAL A 611 -10.22 14.66 -27.89
CA VAL A 611 -9.72 16.01 -28.16
C VAL A 611 -8.28 15.98 -28.69
N VAL A 612 -7.43 15.13 -28.10
CA VAL A 612 -6.05 14.93 -28.57
C VAL A 612 -6.05 14.26 -29.93
N LEU A 613 -6.88 13.24 -30.12
CA LEU A 613 -7.00 12.51 -31.38
C LEU A 613 -7.38 13.42 -32.56
N ASP A 614 -8.36 14.30 -32.36
CA ASP A 614 -8.82 15.24 -33.39
C ASP A 614 -7.69 16.19 -33.81
N TYR A 615 -6.92 16.70 -32.84
CA TYR A 615 -5.73 17.50 -33.11
C TYR A 615 -4.67 16.71 -33.91
N LEU A 616 -4.39 15.47 -33.52
CA LEU A 616 -3.42 14.62 -34.21
C LEU A 616 -3.83 14.36 -35.66
N LYS A 617 -5.09 13.95 -35.91
CA LYS A 617 -5.62 13.71 -37.27
C LYS A 617 -5.58 14.96 -38.15
N LYS A 618 -5.78 16.14 -37.55
CA LYS A 618 -5.72 17.41 -38.28
C LYS A 618 -4.29 17.78 -38.69
N ASN A 619 -3.28 17.53 -37.86
CA ASN A 619 -1.93 18.08 -38.04
C ASN A 619 -0.86 17.06 -38.44
N PHE A 620 -1.11 15.78 -38.22
CA PHE A 620 -0.17 14.69 -38.49
C PHE A 620 -0.79 13.70 -39.48
N VAL A 621 0.07 12.96 -40.16
CA VAL A 621 -0.32 11.86 -41.07
C VAL A 621 0.52 10.64 -40.77
N PHE A 622 -0.05 9.47 -41.03
CA PHE A 622 0.71 8.23 -41.03
C PHE A 622 1.94 8.36 -41.93
N TYR A 623 3.11 8.04 -41.39
CA TYR A 623 4.38 8.08 -42.11
C TYR A 623 4.84 6.67 -42.45
N ARG A 624 4.98 5.81 -41.43
CA ARG A 624 5.39 4.42 -41.61
C ARG A 624 5.06 3.56 -40.40
N MET A 625 4.95 2.26 -40.64
CA MET A 625 5.01 1.22 -39.61
C MET A 625 6.47 0.80 -39.40
N ILE A 626 6.89 0.66 -38.15
CA ILE A 626 8.17 0.03 -37.78
C ILE A 626 7.84 -1.08 -36.78
N ASP A 627 7.97 -2.32 -37.23
CA ASP A 627 7.35 -3.47 -36.58
C ASP A 627 5.83 -3.21 -36.39
N ASP A 628 5.37 -3.19 -35.14
CA ASP A 628 3.98 -2.89 -34.77
C ASP A 628 3.76 -1.43 -34.37
N ASN A 629 4.78 -0.57 -34.43
CA ASN A 629 4.69 0.83 -34.01
C ASN A 629 4.31 1.73 -35.18
N ALA A 630 3.16 2.39 -35.08
CA ALA A 630 2.70 3.36 -36.05
C ALA A 630 3.31 4.73 -35.79
N ILE A 631 4.22 5.18 -36.65
CA ILE A 631 4.82 6.51 -36.57
C ILE A 631 4.09 7.45 -37.51
N TRP A 632 3.65 8.57 -36.96
CA TRP A 632 3.06 9.68 -37.68
C TRP A 632 4.04 10.85 -37.75
N ILE A 633 3.99 11.61 -38.83
CA ILE A 633 4.81 12.80 -39.06
C ILE A 633 3.92 14.03 -39.22
N ARG A 634 4.40 15.21 -38.82
CA ARG A 634 3.68 16.46 -39.03
C ARG A 634 3.50 16.71 -40.54
N LYS A 635 2.29 17.12 -40.94
CA LYS A 635 1.95 17.38 -42.36
C LYS A 635 2.85 18.41 -43.02
N SER A 636 3.33 19.41 -42.27
CA SER A 636 4.29 20.41 -42.76
C SER A 636 5.64 19.79 -43.13
N ASP A 637 6.10 18.82 -42.35
CA ASP A 637 7.45 18.29 -42.45
C ASP A 637 7.52 17.23 -43.55
N LEU A 638 6.43 16.48 -43.79
CA LEU A 638 6.33 15.56 -44.91
C LEU A 638 6.51 16.27 -46.27
N ARG A 639 5.96 17.47 -46.41
CA ARG A 639 6.11 18.30 -47.63
C ARG A 639 7.54 18.79 -47.88
N SER A 640 8.40 18.72 -46.88
CA SER A 640 9.82 19.07 -47.00
C SER A 640 10.73 17.88 -47.35
N LEU A 641 10.18 16.66 -47.29
CA LEU A 641 10.85 15.40 -47.65
C LEU A 641 10.49 14.93 -49.07
N SER A 642 9.34 15.39 -49.60
CA SER A 642 8.91 15.25 -51.00
C SER A 642 9.48 16.37 -51.85
#